data_AF-A0A934EHH2-F1
#
_entry.id   AF-A0A934EHH2-F1
#
_cell.length_a   1.000
_cell.length_b   1.000
_cell.length_c   1.000
_cell.angle_alpha   90.00
_cell.angle_beta   90.00
_cell.angle_gamma   90.00
#
_symmetry.space_group_name_H-M   'P 1'
#
loop_
_entity.id
_entity.type
_entity.pdbx_description
1 polymer ?
#
loop_
_entity_poly.entity_id
_entity_poly.type
_entity_poly.pdbx_seq_one_letter_code
_entity_poly.pdbx_strand_id
1 'polypeptide(L)'
;MITDAIRLELSKQRLSFWGMAAAFAVSVPLAVAGAKVGRVALSEAMEALMMFWTTVGIPGMAVFFGATAGAGLRREPAASAEASLPLSPRRRAAAAFCAAGIYLAAVSALVVAFGPLRPELTALVWQATPWTRLGALLMLLGVFYLALTGFAAAYVSGHGLAGGLAGAVLGGSTAVFLALGFTLSRLLPGPELGFGWRALGICGLAILAAAWAAGVFVERGERRANGGRMRFLLAFLCLASGTVLSASFAKRSALEVLARPFLKDGQPRIWEPEAAAPGTYLPAVAAAERQGALAKAQEGALYWLTPEGARAALLAEEPVPLRNFLIGPYWWVDFSTARGDDGSLWVLLSSHRRKAGSGEAFELYHGGTQGRLSLHSVLSASPAPRALARRGRELGLLGRQGDDYHFAPLPEKGMPARWTKVGASNSDWNDGAADALVRDGLAVWAGHDGRLRKGKEKGAFLCHAVTVAGKTLFLVPTHERTRSYASVYEGRRLVRKVWEAPDNRRFALERAADGAWWGMRDASSLHVLTRDGAFLPPVPLDAALRSLPAKESAREAPPQVLRVEDGMLWLLAAEGSTLFKLELATGKLSRSWDLPKGRVLAGPVAAEKGFFLDTSRALYFIDWEGKARQLEWKS
;
A
#
# COMPACT_ATOMS: atom_id res chain seq x y z
N MET A 1 30.25 8.84 46.58
CA MET A 1 31.01 7.63 46.18
C MET A 1 30.83 7.26 44.71
N ILE A 2 29.66 6.76 44.24
CA ILE A 2 29.48 6.45 42.79
C ILE A 2 29.56 7.73 41.94
N THR A 3 29.00 8.83 42.42
CA THR A 3 29.04 10.15 41.76
C THR A 3 30.48 10.66 41.56
N ASP A 4 31.35 10.43 42.55
CA ASP A 4 32.77 10.84 42.48
C ASP A 4 33.53 9.97 41.47
N ALA A 5 33.21 8.67 41.41
CA ALA A 5 33.75 7.78 40.38
C ALA A 5 33.31 8.19 38.96
N ILE A 6 32.03 8.57 38.78
CA ILE A 6 31.54 9.07 37.49
C ILE A 6 32.29 10.36 37.10
N ARG A 7 32.50 11.29 38.03
CA ARG A 7 33.26 12.52 37.77
C ARG A 7 34.70 12.24 37.33
N LEU A 8 35.36 11.27 37.97
CA LEU A 8 36.71 10.84 37.59
C LEU A 8 36.72 10.19 36.20
N GLU A 9 35.73 9.35 35.87
CA GLU A 9 35.63 8.72 34.55
C GLU A 9 35.33 9.73 33.43
N LEU A 10 34.52 10.75 33.74
CA LEU A 10 34.29 11.86 32.83
C LEU A 10 35.59 12.60 32.52
N SER A 11 36.43 12.89 33.51
CA SER A 11 37.69 13.60 33.27
C SER A 11 38.65 12.79 32.37
N LYS A 12 38.68 11.46 32.51
CA LYS A 12 39.47 10.56 31.65
C LYS A 12 39.00 10.53 30.21
N GLN A 13 37.69 10.55 29.99
CA GLN A 13 37.10 10.47 28.65
C GLN A 13 36.94 11.83 27.96
N ARG A 14 37.28 12.94 28.64
CA ARG A 14 37.13 14.32 28.13
C ARG A 14 37.78 14.54 26.77
N LEU A 15 38.97 14.00 26.52
CA LEU A 15 39.66 14.13 25.23
C LEU A 15 38.90 13.42 24.11
N SER A 16 38.39 12.21 24.40
CA SER A 16 37.57 11.43 23.47
C SER A 16 36.28 12.16 23.10
N PHE A 17 35.65 12.80 24.09
CA PHE A 17 34.47 13.65 23.87
C PHE A 17 34.78 14.84 22.96
N TRP A 18 35.80 15.64 23.26
CA TRP A 18 36.13 16.81 22.45
C TRP A 18 36.57 16.44 21.03
N GLY A 19 37.27 15.32 20.85
CA GLY A 19 37.60 14.80 19.53
C GLY A 19 36.36 14.53 18.68
N MET A 20 35.34 13.88 19.26
CA MET A 20 34.08 13.59 18.55
C MET A 20 33.23 14.85 18.30
N ALA A 21 33.14 15.74 19.29
CA ALA A 21 32.46 17.03 19.13
C ALA A 21 33.13 17.89 18.05
N ALA A 22 34.46 17.91 17.99
CA ALA A 22 35.21 18.59 16.94
C ALA A 22 35.00 17.93 15.57
N ALA A 23 35.00 16.60 15.47
CA ALA A 23 34.71 15.88 14.23
C ALA A 23 33.31 16.25 13.69
N PHE A 24 32.30 16.31 14.57
CA PHE A 24 30.97 16.81 14.20
C PHE A 24 31.02 18.27 13.75
N ALA A 25 31.65 19.16 14.52
CA ALA A 25 31.75 20.57 14.19
C ALA A 25 32.45 20.83 12.84
N VAL A 26 33.50 20.06 12.51
CA VAL A 26 34.23 20.13 11.23
C VAL A 26 33.43 19.55 10.07
N SER A 27 32.53 18.59 10.33
CA SER A 27 31.70 18.01 9.27
C SER A 27 30.67 19.00 8.69
N VAL A 28 30.27 20.03 9.46
CA VAL A 28 29.36 21.09 9.00
C VAL A 28 29.96 21.95 7.88
N PRO A 29 31.13 22.61 8.04
CA PRO A 29 31.75 23.36 6.94
C PRO A 29 32.15 22.46 5.77
N LEU A 30 32.47 21.18 6.00
CA LEU A 30 32.71 20.21 4.92
C LEU A 30 31.44 19.95 4.10
N ALA A 31 30.29 19.79 4.74
CA ALA A 31 29.01 19.64 4.03
C ALA A 31 28.66 20.91 3.22
N VAL A 32 28.91 22.11 3.79
CA VAL A 32 28.74 23.39 3.08
C VAL A 32 29.66 23.49 1.86
N ALA A 33 30.93 23.11 2.00
CA ALA A 33 31.87 23.08 0.89
C ALA A 33 31.47 22.05 -0.18
N GLY A 34 31.04 20.86 0.24
CA GLY A 34 30.53 19.81 -0.63
C GLY A 34 29.30 20.24 -1.42
N ALA A 35 28.36 20.96 -0.80
CA ALA A 35 27.20 21.54 -1.47
C ALA A 35 27.61 22.47 -2.62
N LYS A 36 28.61 23.34 -2.37
CA LYS A 36 29.14 24.27 -3.39
C LYS A 36 29.82 23.53 -4.54
N VAL A 37 30.65 22.53 -4.26
CA VAL A 37 31.38 21.76 -5.27
C VAL A 37 30.43 20.89 -6.10
N GLY A 38 29.49 20.21 -5.43
CA GLY A 38 28.52 19.32 -6.07
C GLY A 38 27.35 20.04 -6.74
N ARG A 39 27.25 21.37 -6.60
CA ARG A 39 26.09 22.18 -7.05
C ARG A 39 24.75 21.66 -6.52
N VAL A 40 24.77 21.17 -5.29
CA VAL A 40 23.59 20.63 -4.59
C VAL A 40 23.04 21.71 -3.64
N ALA A 41 21.73 21.72 -3.41
CA ALA A 41 21.13 22.64 -2.44
C ALA A 41 21.75 22.43 -1.05
N LEU A 42 22.03 23.53 -0.32
CA LEU A 42 22.63 23.45 1.02
C LEU A 42 21.77 22.63 1.99
N SER A 43 20.44 22.70 1.85
CA SER A 43 19.50 21.88 2.63
C SER A 43 19.71 20.39 2.44
N GLU A 44 19.89 19.93 1.20
CA GLU A 44 20.11 18.51 0.88
C GLU A 44 21.47 18.03 1.41
N ALA A 45 22.51 18.86 1.31
CA ALA A 45 23.81 18.54 1.89
C ALA A 45 23.78 18.44 3.42
N MET A 46 23.02 19.32 4.08
CA MET A 46 22.81 19.27 5.53
C MET A 46 21.95 18.07 5.95
N GLU A 47 20.93 17.72 5.17
CA GLU A 47 20.13 16.50 5.40
C GLU A 47 21.00 15.24 5.26
N ALA A 48 21.85 15.15 4.24
CA ALA A 48 22.79 14.06 4.07
C ALA A 48 23.78 13.97 5.25
N LEU A 49 24.27 15.11 5.74
CA LEU A 49 25.14 15.16 6.92
C LEU A 49 24.43 14.62 8.17
N MET A 50 23.20 15.05 8.42
CA MET A 50 22.41 14.57 9.57
C MET A 50 22.05 13.10 9.43
N MET A 51 21.73 12.65 8.22
CA MET A 51 21.50 11.24 7.93
C MET A 51 22.76 10.41 8.22
N PHE A 52 23.93 10.88 7.79
CA PHE A 52 25.21 10.23 8.11
C PHE A 52 25.45 10.14 9.63
N TRP A 53 25.30 11.25 10.36
CA TRP A 53 25.54 11.24 11.80
C TRP A 53 24.53 10.42 12.58
N THR A 54 23.27 10.38 12.14
CA THR A 54 22.25 9.55 12.81
C THR A 54 22.41 8.06 12.50
N THR A 55 22.74 7.70 11.26
CA THR A 55 22.83 6.29 10.83
C THR A 55 24.18 5.63 11.07
N VAL A 56 25.27 6.40 10.97
CA VAL A 56 26.65 5.90 11.11
C VAL A 56 27.34 6.54 12.30
N GLY A 57 27.23 7.86 12.44
CA GLY A 57 27.94 8.63 13.45
C GLY A 57 27.62 8.21 14.89
N ILE A 58 26.36 8.32 15.33
CA ILE A 58 25.90 7.99 16.68
C ILE A 58 26.17 6.51 17.02
N PRO A 59 25.84 5.53 16.16
CA PRO A 59 26.24 4.13 16.38
C PRO A 59 27.75 3.94 16.51
N GLY A 60 28.54 4.61 15.67
CA GLY A 60 30.01 4.57 15.73
C GLY A 60 30.55 5.17 17.03
N MET A 61 29.98 6.30 17.48
CA MET A 61 30.32 6.93 18.75
C MET A 61 29.96 6.04 19.95
N ALA A 62 28.83 5.34 19.90
CA ALA A 62 28.43 4.42 20.96
C ALA A 62 29.47 3.32 21.15
N VAL A 63 29.91 2.68 20.05
CA VAL A 63 30.98 1.69 20.06
C VAL A 63 32.28 2.30 20.59
N PHE A 64 32.65 3.49 20.10
CA PHE A 64 33.89 4.15 20.49
C PHE A 64 33.94 4.49 21.99
N PHE A 65 32.91 5.16 22.53
CA PHE A 65 32.83 5.49 23.96
C PHE A 65 32.74 4.24 24.83
N GLY A 66 31.98 3.23 24.41
CA GLY A 66 31.94 1.94 25.08
C GLY A 66 33.33 1.29 25.15
N ALA A 67 34.01 1.19 24.00
CA ALA A 67 35.30 0.52 23.89
C ALA A 67 36.43 1.25 24.63
N THR A 68 36.45 2.58 24.57
CA THR A 68 37.41 3.40 25.32
C THR A 68 37.22 3.27 26.82
N ALA A 69 35.97 3.28 27.30
CA ALA A 69 35.66 3.04 28.71
C ALA A 69 36.06 1.63 29.17
N GLY A 70 35.77 0.61 28.36
CA GLY A 70 36.10 -0.79 28.67
C GLY A 70 37.61 -1.05 28.71
N ALA A 71 38.36 -0.55 27.73
CA ALA A 71 39.82 -0.69 27.71
C ALA A 71 40.50 0.17 28.78
N GLY A 72 39.97 1.36 29.06
CA GLY A 72 40.51 2.29 30.07
C GLY A 72 40.57 1.67 31.46
N LEU A 73 39.55 0.89 31.85
CA LEU A 73 39.51 0.18 33.13
C LEU A 73 40.60 -0.88 33.32
N ARG A 74 41.21 -1.38 32.23
CA ARG A 74 42.23 -2.44 32.30
C ARG A 74 43.66 -1.91 32.23
N ARG A 75 43.86 -0.62 31.93
CA ARG A 75 45.20 -0.01 31.84
C ARG A 75 45.77 0.26 33.23
N GLU A 76 47.01 -0.14 33.45
CA GLU A 76 47.74 -0.02 34.74
C GLU A 76 47.73 1.39 35.38
N PRO A 77 47.86 2.50 34.62
CA PRO A 77 47.82 3.85 35.21
C PRO A 77 46.45 4.25 35.79
N ALA A 78 45.37 3.65 35.31
CA ALA A 78 44.02 3.90 35.83
C ALA A 78 43.75 3.07 37.10
N ALA A 79 44.27 1.84 37.13
CA ALA A 79 44.16 0.96 38.30
C ALA A 79 44.88 1.53 39.53
N SER A 80 46.01 2.22 39.35
CA SER A 80 46.76 2.87 40.44
C SER A 80 46.07 4.14 40.96
N ALA A 81 45.48 4.96 40.07
CA ALA A 81 44.73 6.16 40.46
C ALA A 81 43.40 5.83 41.18
N GLU A 82 42.80 4.68 40.91
CA GLU A 82 41.54 4.23 41.52
C GLU A 82 41.74 3.36 42.77
N ALA A 83 42.97 2.93 43.06
CA ALA A 83 43.27 2.03 44.19
C ALA A 83 42.86 2.60 45.56
N SER A 84 42.75 3.93 45.67
CA SER A 84 42.32 4.63 46.88
C SER A 84 40.80 4.67 47.09
N LEU A 85 40.00 4.33 46.07
CA LEU A 85 38.54 4.34 46.17
C LEU A 85 38.01 2.96 46.61
N PRO A 86 37.27 2.83 47.73
CA PRO A 86 36.72 1.55 48.20
C PRO A 86 35.49 1.11 47.40
N LEU A 87 35.64 0.97 46.08
CA LEU A 87 34.58 0.60 45.16
C LEU A 87 34.72 -0.86 44.71
N SER A 88 33.58 -1.55 44.57
CA SER A 88 33.58 -2.88 43.97
C SER A 88 33.84 -2.79 42.45
N PRO A 89 34.47 -3.82 41.85
CA PRO A 89 34.72 -3.91 40.40
C PRO A 89 33.48 -3.54 39.55
N ARG A 90 32.31 -4.08 39.93
CA ARG A 90 31.03 -3.82 39.25
C ARG A 90 30.63 -2.35 39.31
N ARG A 91 30.84 -1.68 40.45
CA ARG A 91 30.51 -0.24 40.60
C ARG A 91 31.45 0.65 39.79
N ARG A 92 32.73 0.28 39.66
CA ARG A 92 33.70 0.98 38.80
C ARG A 92 33.35 0.82 37.32
N ALA A 93 33.06 -0.40 36.88
CA ALA A 93 32.60 -0.68 35.53
C ALA A 93 31.31 0.08 35.19
N ALA A 94 30.33 0.09 36.12
CA ALA A 94 29.12 0.87 35.96
C ALA A 94 29.39 2.38 35.87
N ALA A 95 30.28 2.93 36.70
CA ALA A 95 30.65 4.35 36.64
C ALA A 95 31.30 4.74 35.29
N ALA A 96 32.23 3.92 34.79
CA ALA A 96 32.88 4.13 33.50
C ALA A 96 31.90 4.06 32.32
N PHE A 97 30.98 3.09 32.37
CA PHE A 97 29.92 2.96 31.37
C PHE A 97 28.90 4.11 31.45
N CYS A 98 28.53 4.56 32.65
CA CYS A 98 27.68 5.74 32.83
C CYS A 98 28.34 7.01 32.29
N ALA A 99 29.64 7.22 32.52
CA ALA A 99 30.38 8.35 31.96
C ALA A 99 30.38 8.33 30.43
N ALA A 100 30.61 7.16 29.83
CA ALA A 100 30.51 6.96 28.38
C ALA A 100 29.09 7.27 27.87
N GLY A 101 28.06 6.84 28.60
CA GLY A 101 26.66 7.14 28.28
C GLY A 101 26.31 8.62 28.35
N ILE A 102 26.83 9.35 29.34
CA ILE A 102 26.66 10.81 29.46
C ILE A 102 27.29 11.52 28.26
N TYR A 103 28.51 11.16 27.87
CA TYR A 103 29.15 11.77 26.70
C TYR A 103 28.46 11.40 25.39
N LEU A 104 28.04 10.15 25.22
CA LEU A 104 27.25 9.74 24.07
C LEU A 104 25.95 10.53 23.97
N ALA A 105 25.24 10.73 25.08
CA ALA A 105 24.02 11.53 25.13
C ALA A 105 24.29 13.00 24.79
N ALA A 106 25.37 13.59 25.31
CA ALA A 106 25.75 14.97 25.03
C ALA A 106 26.08 15.19 23.54
N VAL A 107 26.85 14.29 22.91
CA VAL A 107 27.15 14.42 21.48
C VAL A 107 25.92 14.11 20.62
N SER A 108 25.09 13.15 21.01
CA SER A 108 23.81 12.89 20.30
C SER A 108 22.88 14.10 20.37
N ALA A 109 22.80 14.78 21.53
CA ALA A 109 22.04 16.02 21.68
C ALA A 109 22.62 17.14 20.80
N LEU A 110 23.95 17.23 20.65
CA LEU A 110 24.59 18.16 19.73
C LEU A 110 24.18 17.88 18.27
N VAL A 111 24.21 16.61 17.83
CA VAL A 111 23.75 16.22 16.48
C VAL A 111 22.29 16.60 16.27
N VAL A 112 21.43 16.32 17.25
CA VAL A 112 19.99 16.63 17.16
C VAL A 112 19.74 18.14 17.16
N ALA A 113 20.46 18.92 17.96
CA ALA A 113 20.32 20.38 18.02
C ALA A 113 20.71 21.10 16.71
N PHE A 114 21.59 20.49 15.92
CA PHE A 114 22.02 20.98 14.61
C PHE A 114 21.22 20.39 13.43
N GLY A 115 20.26 19.50 13.70
CA GLY A 115 19.33 19.02 12.69
C GLY A 115 18.53 20.18 12.08
N PRO A 116 18.17 20.13 10.78
CA PRO A 116 17.38 21.19 10.18
C PRO A 116 16.08 21.34 10.98
N LEU A 117 15.88 22.55 11.55
CA LEU A 117 14.66 23.01 12.22
C LEU A 117 13.51 23.09 11.22
N ARG A 118 13.15 21.98 10.58
CA ARG A 118 11.82 21.83 9.99
C ARG A 118 10.91 21.42 11.14
N PRO A 119 10.05 22.31 11.65
CA PRO A 119 9.02 21.93 12.61
C PRO A 119 8.16 20.77 12.09
N GLU A 120 8.13 20.53 10.77
CA GLU A 120 7.52 19.38 10.13
C GLU A 120 8.14 18.03 10.51
N LEU A 121 9.47 17.91 10.66
CA LEU A 121 10.15 16.66 11.06
C LEU A 121 9.97 16.36 12.56
N THR A 122 10.03 17.40 13.39
CA THR A 122 9.72 17.31 14.82
C THR A 122 8.23 17.03 15.03
N ALA A 123 7.34 17.70 14.29
CA ALA A 123 5.92 17.39 14.25
C ALA A 123 5.68 15.98 13.69
N LEU A 124 6.48 15.48 12.75
CA LEU A 124 6.40 14.10 12.25
C LEU A 124 6.70 13.07 13.34
N VAL A 125 7.53 13.40 14.33
CA VAL A 125 7.84 12.53 15.49
C VAL A 125 6.78 12.65 16.59
N TRP A 126 6.18 13.82 16.78
CA TRP A 126 5.08 14.01 17.74
C TRP A 126 3.74 13.48 17.21
N GLN A 127 3.46 13.70 15.92
CA GLN A 127 2.35 13.11 15.14
C GLN A 127 2.72 11.74 14.54
N ALA A 128 3.92 11.22 14.85
CA ALA A 128 4.38 9.94 14.35
C ALA A 128 3.36 8.85 14.64
N THR A 129 3.10 8.05 13.62
CA THR A 129 2.48 6.74 13.79
C THR A 129 3.21 5.97 14.91
N PRO A 130 2.52 5.11 15.68
CA PRO A 130 3.13 4.27 16.71
C PRO A 130 4.39 3.53 16.24
N TRP A 131 4.47 3.24 14.94
CA TRP A 131 5.62 2.63 14.28
C TRP A 131 6.88 3.46 14.25
N THR A 132 6.77 4.74 13.94
CA THR A 132 7.90 5.67 13.95
C THR A 132 8.46 5.81 15.37
N ARG A 133 7.58 5.80 16.38
CA ARG A 133 7.98 5.79 17.81
C ARG A 133 8.67 4.49 18.19
N LEU A 134 8.15 3.34 17.75
CA LEU A 134 8.78 2.03 17.97
C LEU A 134 10.16 1.94 17.29
N GLY A 135 10.29 2.41 16.06
CA GLY A 135 11.57 2.45 15.34
C GLY A 135 12.61 3.30 16.06
N ALA A 136 12.22 4.48 16.56
CA ALA A 136 13.07 5.34 17.37
C ALA A 136 13.51 4.66 18.69
N LEU A 137 12.59 3.96 19.37
CA LEU A 137 12.90 3.22 20.59
C LEU A 137 13.87 2.06 20.31
N LEU A 138 13.68 1.30 19.23
CA LEU A 138 14.59 0.23 18.82
C LEU A 138 15.99 0.77 18.47
N MET A 139 16.06 1.93 17.81
CA MET A 139 17.33 2.60 17.51
C MET A 139 18.07 2.98 18.81
N LEU A 140 17.36 3.57 19.78
CA LEU A 140 17.94 3.94 21.07
C LEU A 140 18.46 2.72 21.85
N LEU A 141 17.69 1.63 21.88
CA LEU A 141 18.12 0.36 22.47
C LEU A 141 19.32 -0.24 21.73
N GLY A 142 19.35 -0.15 20.39
CA GLY A 142 20.46 -0.60 19.56
C GLY A 142 21.75 0.16 19.84
N VAL A 143 21.68 1.48 19.99
CA VAL A 143 22.81 2.34 20.37
C VAL A 143 23.34 1.97 21.76
N PHE A 144 22.45 1.73 22.73
CA PHE A 144 22.85 1.26 24.06
C PHE A 144 23.55 -0.10 24.01
N TYR A 145 23.00 -1.05 23.23
CA TYR A 145 23.57 -2.38 23.05
C TYR A 145 24.95 -2.34 22.37
N LEU A 146 25.14 -1.47 21.37
CA LEU A 146 26.43 -1.21 20.71
C LEU A 146 27.48 -0.70 21.71
N ALA A 147 27.13 0.27 22.55
CA ALA A 147 28.04 0.76 23.59
C ALA A 147 28.43 -0.35 24.58
N LEU A 148 27.46 -1.16 25.00
CA LEU A 148 27.68 -2.21 26.00
C LEU A 148 28.52 -3.37 25.46
N THR A 149 28.27 -3.78 24.21
CA THR A 149 29.06 -4.83 23.53
C THR A 149 30.49 -4.35 23.23
N GLY A 150 30.66 -3.10 22.79
CA GLY A 150 31.98 -2.47 22.64
C GLY A 150 32.74 -2.40 23.96
N PHE A 151 32.08 -2.01 25.05
CA PHE A 151 32.65 -2.00 26.39
C PHE A 151 33.13 -3.38 26.84
N ALA A 152 32.25 -4.38 26.76
CA ALA A 152 32.56 -5.74 27.21
C ALA A 152 33.73 -6.34 26.40
N ALA A 153 33.71 -6.19 25.07
CA ALA A 153 34.75 -6.72 24.19
C ALA A 153 36.11 -6.00 24.38
N ALA A 154 36.10 -4.68 24.58
CA ALA A 154 37.31 -3.90 24.85
C ALA A 154 37.91 -4.21 26.22
N TYR A 155 37.08 -4.46 27.22
CA TYR A 155 37.55 -4.91 28.52
C TYR A 155 38.26 -6.28 28.41
N VAL A 156 37.64 -7.25 27.72
CA VAL A 156 38.20 -8.61 27.55
C VAL A 156 39.47 -8.63 26.71
N SER A 157 39.58 -7.79 25.68
CA SER A 157 40.78 -7.70 24.85
C SER A 157 41.88 -6.80 25.46
N GLY A 158 41.52 -5.92 26.40
CA GLY A 158 42.40 -4.88 26.92
C GLY A 158 42.77 -3.80 25.89
N HIS A 159 42.13 -3.82 24.71
CA HIS A 159 42.44 -2.95 23.59
C HIS A 159 41.16 -2.29 23.07
N GLY A 160 41.15 -0.96 23.06
CA GLY A 160 39.98 -0.18 22.62
C GLY A 160 39.61 -0.45 21.16
N LEU A 161 40.60 -0.56 20.25
CA LEU A 161 40.32 -0.79 18.83
C LEU A 161 39.76 -2.20 18.56
N ALA A 162 40.45 -3.25 19.03
CA ALA A 162 40.02 -4.63 18.80
C ALA A 162 38.66 -4.92 19.45
N GLY A 163 38.45 -4.43 20.68
CA GLY A 163 37.16 -4.51 21.35
C GLY A 163 36.06 -3.69 20.68
N GLY A 164 36.38 -2.50 20.20
CA GLY A 164 35.45 -1.67 19.44
C GLY A 164 34.99 -2.36 18.16
N LEU A 165 35.91 -2.93 17.36
CA LEU A 165 35.56 -3.67 16.15
C LEU A 165 34.69 -4.90 16.45
N ALA A 166 35.05 -5.68 17.48
CA ALA A 166 34.24 -6.83 17.90
C ALA A 166 32.85 -6.42 18.38
N GLY A 167 32.75 -5.34 19.17
CA GLY A 167 31.48 -4.76 19.60
C GLY A 167 30.64 -4.24 18.43
N ALA A 168 31.27 -3.58 17.45
CA ALA A 168 30.60 -3.12 16.24
C ALA A 168 30.04 -4.29 15.41
N VAL A 169 30.77 -5.39 15.29
CA VAL A 169 30.27 -6.59 14.59
C VAL A 169 29.07 -7.18 15.32
N LEU A 170 29.17 -7.41 16.64
CA LEU A 170 28.09 -8.03 17.43
C LEU A 170 26.87 -7.13 17.55
N GLY A 171 27.06 -5.88 17.99
CA GLY A 171 25.98 -4.90 18.14
C GLY A 171 25.41 -4.45 16.80
N GLY A 172 26.26 -4.24 15.80
CA GLY A 172 25.85 -3.79 14.47
C GLY A 172 25.04 -4.85 13.73
N SER A 173 25.48 -6.11 13.76
CA SER A 173 24.70 -7.23 13.20
C SER A 173 23.33 -7.34 13.87
N THR A 174 23.26 -7.15 15.19
CA THR A 174 21.99 -7.16 15.94
C THR A 174 21.05 -6.05 15.46
N ALA A 175 21.55 -4.83 15.31
CA ALA A 175 20.79 -3.70 14.80
C ALA A 175 20.31 -3.92 13.36
N VAL A 176 21.18 -4.45 12.48
CA VAL A 176 20.83 -4.79 11.09
C VAL A 176 19.73 -5.85 11.03
N PHE A 177 19.82 -6.92 11.83
CA PHE A 177 18.77 -7.95 11.85
C PHE A 177 17.44 -7.43 12.39
N LEU A 178 17.46 -6.58 13.42
CA LEU A 178 16.24 -5.95 13.93
C LEU A 178 15.63 -4.99 12.92
N ALA A 179 16.45 -4.19 12.23
CA ALA A 179 16.00 -3.31 11.16
C ALA A 179 15.41 -4.12 10.00
N LEU A 180 16.06 -5.22 9.59
CA LEU A 180 15.55 -6.13 8.57
C LEU A 180 14.21 -6.74 8.98
N GLY A 181 14.10 -7.24 10.21
CA GLY A 181 12.84 -7.76 10.75
C GLY A 181 11.73 -6.70 10.79
N PHE A 182 12.07 -5.46 11.16
CA PHE A 182 11.14 -4.33 11.23
C PHE A 182 10.65 -3.91 9.83
N THR A 183 11.55 -3.86 8.86
CA THR A 183 11.20 -3.57 7.47
C THR A 183 10.33 -4.69 6.89
N LEU A 184 10.67 -5.95 7.14
CA LEU A 184 9.88 -7.09 6.68
C LEU A 184 8.49 -7.15 7.33
N SER A 185 8.36 -6.81 8.61
CA SER A 185 7.06 -6.81 9.29
C SER A 185 6.13 -5.70 8.80
N ARG A 186 6.69 -4.56 8.34
CA ARG A 186 5.92 -3.49 7.68
C ARG A 186 5.32 -3.90 6.35
N LEU A 187 5.83 -4.95 5.71
CA LEU A 187 5.26 -5.48 4.48
C LEU A 187 3.97 -6.30 4.74
N LEU A 188 3.63 -6.59 6.00
CA LEU A 188 2.49 -7.43 6.37
C LEU A 188 1.37 -6.61 7.04
N PRO A 189 0.15 -6.54 6.48
CA PRO A 189 -0.99 -5.98 7.20
C PRO A 189 -1.41 -6.91 8.36
N GLY A 190 -1.61 -6.33 9.55
CA GLY A 190 -2.30 -6.96 10.69
C GLY A 190 -1.48 -7.56 11.88
N PRO A 191 -0.24 -8.06 11.78
CA PRO A 191 0.53 -8.56 12.94
C PRO A 191 1.31 -7.46 13.69
N GLU A 192 0.98 -6.21 13.41
CA GLU A 192 1.73 -4.99 13.70
C GLU A 192 2.16 -4.85 15.17
N LEU A 193 1.22 -5.08 16.10
CA LEU A 193 1.46 -4.96 17.54
C LEU A 193 2.29 -6.12 18.09
N GLY A 194 2.17 -7.33 17.52
CA GLY A 194 2.93 -8.51 17.96
C GLY A 194 4.41 -8.41 17.64
N PHE A 195 4.77 -7.73 16.54
CA PHE A 195 6.16 -7.53 16.13
C PHE A 195 6.90 -6.61 17.11
N GLY A 196 6.33 -5.45 17.44
CA GLY A 196 7.00 -4.45 18.26
C GLY A 196 7.36 -4.96 19.65
N TRP A 197 6.44 -5.66 20.32
CA TRP A 197 6.70 -6.23 21.64
C TRP A 197 7.77 -7.32 21.62
N ARG A 198 7.82 -8.15 20.57
CA ARG A 198 8.86 -9.17 20.42
C ARG A 198 10.23 -8.53 20.19
N ALA A 199 10.32 -7.52 19.32
CA ALA A 199 11.57 -6.80 19.05
C ALA A 199 12.09 -6.11 20.31
N LEU A 200 11.21 -5.43 21.07
CA LEU A 200 11.57 -4.81 22.35
C LEU A 200 12.01 -5.86 23.39
N GLY A 201 11.31 -7.00 23.48
CA GLY A 201 11.68 -8.10 24.36
C GLY A 201 13.06 -8.67 24.03
N ILE A 202 13.36 -8.89 22.75
CA ILE A 202 14.68 -9.38 22.29
C ILE A 202 15.77 -8.36 22.63
N CYS A 203 15.56 -7.07 22.33
CA CYS A 203 16.51 -6.01 22.69
C CYS A 203 16.77 -5.96 24.20
N GLY A 204 15.71 -6.00 25.01
CA GLY A 204 15.80 -5.97 26.47
C GLY A 204 16.60 -7.17 27.01
N LEU A 205 16.29 -8.38 26.53
CA LEU A 205 17.02 -9.60 26.91
C LEU A 205 18.48 -9.54 26.48
N ALA A 206 18.77 -9.08 25.26
CA ALA A 206 20.14 -8.93 24.77
C ALA A 206 20.95 -7.95 25.62
N ILE A 207 20.36 -6.81 25.99
CA ILE A 207 20.98 -5.81 26.86
C ILE A 207 21.29 -6.40 28.25
N LEU A 208 20.33 -7.10 28.86
CA LEU A 208 20.54 -7.74 30.17
C LEU A 208 21.62 -8.82 30.10
N ALA A 209 21.63 -9.63 29.05
CA ALA A 209 22.65 -10.65 28.82
C ALA A 209 24.05 -10.05 28.63
N ALA A 210 24.18 -8.97 27.86
CA ALA A 210 25.43 -8.25 27.66
C ALA A 210 25.92 -7.55 28.94
N ALA A 211 25.00 -6.98 29.74
CA ALA A 211 25.34 -6.35 31.02
C ALA A 211 25.86 -7.38 32.03
N TRP A 212 25.20 -8.54 32.09
CA TRP A 212 25.65 -9.66 32.90
C TRP A 212 27.03 -10.18 32.44
N ALA A 213 27.22 -10.36 31.13
CA ALA A 213 28.49 -10.79 30.56
C ALA A 213 29.63 -9.80 30.89
N ALA A 214 29.38 -8.50 30.74
CA ALA A 214 30.33 -7.46 31.13
C ALA A 214 30.70 -7.55 32.62
N GLY A 215 29.72 -7.76 33.50
CA GLY A 215 29.96 -7.98 34.93
C GLY A 215 30.86 -9.19 35.22
N VAL A 216 30.62 -10.31 34.55
CA VAL A 216 31.43 -11.54 34.68
C VAL A 216 32.87 -11.31 34.19
N PHE A 217 33.03 -10.60 33.07
CA PHE A 217 34.37 -10.28 32.55
C PHE A 217 35.16 -9.42 33.53
N VAL A 218 34.52 -8.41 34.12
CA VAL A 218 35.15 -7.52 35.11
C VAL A 218 35.57 -8.27 36.37
N GLU A 219 34.73 -9.14 36.92
CA GLU A 219 35.07 -9.93 38.11
C GLU A 219 36.25 -10.88 37.91
N ARG A 220 36.35 -11.47 36.72
CA ARG A 220 37.45 -12.35 36.35
C ARG A 220 38.75 -11.58 36.14
N GLY A 221 38.68 -10.42 35.48
CA GLY A 221 39.83 -9.56 35.21
C GLY A 221 40.53 -9.10 36.50
N GLU A 222 39.76 -8.83 37.55
CA GLU A 222 40.27 -8.42 38.87
C GLU A 222 40.61 -9.59 39.81
N ARG A 223 40.69 -10.82 39.30
CA ARG A 223 41.11 -12.03 40.05
C ARG A 223 40.31 -12.34 41.33
N ARG A 224 39.10 -11.79 41.49
CA ARG A 224 38.25 -12.01 42.69
C ARG A 224 37.38 -13.28 42.62
N ALA A 225 37.27 -13.93 41.47
CA ALA A 225 36.44 -15.12 41.31
C ALA A 225 37.25 -16.31 40.75
N ASN A 226 37.26 -17.42 41.49
CA ASN A 226 37.55 -18.78 41.00
C ASN A 226 36.44 -19.29 40.05
N GLY A 227 35.86 -18.41 39.24
CA GLY A 227 34.85 -18.76 38.26
C GLY A 227 35.45 -19.72 37.25
N GLY A 228 34.98 -20.96 37.24
CA GLY A 228 35.41 -21.98 36.29
C GLY A 228 35.28 -21.50 34.85
N ARG A 229 36.13 -22.02 33.94
CA ARG A 229 36.15 -21.71 32.51
C ARG A 229 34.74 -21.65 31.88
N MET A 230 33.82 -22.46 32.40
CA MET A 230 32.39 -22.48 32.04
C MET A 230 31.66 -21.14 32.19
N ARG A 231 31.86 -20.39 33.29
CA ARG A 231 31.19 -19.09 33.49
C ARG A 231 31.64 -18.04 32.47
N PHE A 232 32.91 -18.07 32.09
CA PHE A 232 33.46 -17.18 31.08
C PHE A 232 32.97 -17.53 29.67
N LEU A 233 32.89 -18.83 29.36
CA LEU A 233 32.29 -19.31 28.11
C LEU A 233 30.81 -18.88 28.01
N LEU A 234 30.04 -19.03 29.09
CA LEU A 234 28.65 -18.56 29.16
C LEU A 234 28.52 -17.05 28.94
N ALA A 235 29.42 -16.24 29.52
CA ALA A 235 29.43 -14.79 29.28
C ALA A 235 29.70 -14.44 27.81
N PHE A 236 30.58 -15.18 27.13
CA PHE A 236 30.84 -15.00 25.70
C PHE A 236 29.61 -15.36 24.85
N LEU A 237 28.94 -16.47 25.17
CA LEU A 237 27.68 -16.88 24.52
C LEU A 237 26.56 -15.86 24.75
N CYS A 238 26.44 -15.32 25.97
CA CYS A 238 25.47 -14.28 26.30
C CYS A 238 25.73 -12.99 25.50
N LEU A 239 26.98 -12.60 25.27
CA LEU A 239 27.32 -11.43 24.45
C LEU A 239 26.94 -11.62 22.97
N ALA A 240 27.04 -12.86 22.45
CA ALA A 240 26.64 -13.20 21.09
C ALA A 240 25.12 -13.48 20.94
N SER A 241 24.43 -13.74 22.05
CA SER A 241 23.01 -14.16 22.06
C SER A 241 22.08 -13.13 21.42
N GLY A 242 22.35 -11.83 21.59
CA GLY A 242 21.56 -10.76 20.95
C GLY A 242 21.58 -10.87 19.43
N THR A 243 22.74 -11.16 18.83
CA THR A 243 22.86 -11.35 17.38
C THR A 243 22.09 -12.59 16.92
N VAL A 244 22.21 -13.70 17.64
CA VAL A 244 21.54 -14.97 17.29
C VAL A 244 20.01 -14.84 17.41
N LEU A 245 19.53 -14.21 18.48
CA LEU A 245 18.10 -13.98 18.71
C LEU A 245 17.52 -13.03 17.66
N SER A 246 18.21 -11.93 17.36
CA SER A 246 17.78 -10.99 16.32
C SER A 246 17.83 -11.60 14.92
N ALA A 247 18.85 -12.40 14.61
CA ALA A 247 18.93 -13.15 13.34
C ALA A 247 17.80 -14.17 13.21
N SER A 248 17.50 -14.91 14.28
CA SER A 248 16.40 -15.88 14.33
C SER A 248 15.05 -15.19 14.17
N PHE A 249 14.91 -14.00 14.75
CA PHE A 249 13.72 -13.17 14.63
C PHE A 249 13.56 -12.61 13.21
N ALA A 250 14.63 -12.08 12.62
CA ALA A 250 14.64 -11.64 11.21
C ALA A 250 14.33 -12.80 10.26
N LYS A 251 14.92 -13.98 10.48
CA LYS A 251 14.60 -15.21 9.76
C LYS A 251 13.15 -15.59 9.93
N ARG A 252 12.60 -15.52 11.15
CA ARG A 252 11.18 -15.80 11.39
C ARG A 252 10.28 -14.79 10.71
N SER A 253 10.60 -13.50 10.73
CA SER A 253 9.85 -12.48 9.99
C SER A 253 9.94 -12.70 8.47
N ALA A 254 11.11 -13.07 7.95
CA ALA A 254 11.27 -13.46 6.55
C ALA A 254 10.45 -14.71 6.23
N LEU A 255 10.51 -15.73 7.07
CA LEU A 255 9.67 -16.93 6.93
C LEU A 255 8.20 -16.61 7.12
N GLU A 256 7.79 -15.67 7.95
CA GLU A 256 6.39 -15.25 8.08
C GLU A 256 5.96 -14.43 6.86
N VAL A 257 6.85 -13.68 6.20
CA VAL A 257 6.59 -13.04 4.90
C VAL A 257 6.51 -14.06 3.77
N LEU A 258 7.35 -15.10 3.82
CA LEU A 258 7.44 -16.15 2.79
C LEU A 258 6.39 -17.27 2.98
N ALA A 259 6.01 -17.55 4.23
CA ALA A 259 5.15 -18.65 4.64
C ALA A 259 3.79 -18.21 5.21
N ARG A 260 3.57 -16.91 5.48
CA ARG A 260 2.25 -16.37 5.12
C ARG A 260 2.26 -16.54 3.63
N PRO A 261 1.54 -17.51 3.10
CA PRO A 261 1.45 -17.53 1.69
C PRO A 261 0.80 -16.20 1.33
N PHE A 262 1.15 -15.72 0.16
CA PHE A 262 0.36 -14.86 -0.70
C PHE A 262 -1.05 -15.48 -0.93
N LEU A 263 -1.73 -16.01 0.10
CA LEU A 263 -2.99 -16.76 0.11
C LEU A 263 -4.04 -16.12 1.02
N LYS A 264 -3.66 -15.22 1.95
CA LYS A 264 -4.67 -14.37 2.60
C LYS A 264 -4.98 -13.11 1.79
N ASP A 265 -4.02 -12.63 0.99
CA ASP A 265 -4.19 -11.48 0.08
C ASP A 265 -3.83 -11.79 -1.40
N GLY A 266 -3.36 -13.00 -1.75
CA GLY A 266 -3.24 -13.46 -3.15
C GLY A 266 -4.35 -14.42 -3.55
N GLN A 267 -5.50 -14.32 -2.87
CA GLN A 267 -6.76 -14.49 -3.60
C GLN A 267 -6.72 -13.47 -4.75
N PRO A 268 -6.98 -13.88 -5.99
CA PRO A 268 -6.97 -12.91 -7.05
C PRO A 268 -8.07 -11.90 -6.75
N ARG A 269 -7.73 -10.63 -6.87
CA ARG A 269 -8.77 -9.61 -6.74
C ARG A 269 -9.59 -9.66 -8.00
N ILE A 270 -10.90 -9.81 -7.81
CA ILE A 270 -11.81 -9.65 -8.92
C ILE A 270 -11.86 -8.19 -9.28
N TRP A 271 -11.80 -7.94 -10.58
CA TRP A 271 -11.80 -6.61 -11.11
C TRP A 271 -12.66 -6.55 -12.37
N GLU A 272 -13.46 -5.50 -12.47
CA GLU A 272 -14.12 -5.12 -13.71
C GLU A 272 -13.15 -4.32 -14.60
N PRO A 273 -13.12 -4.55 -15.92
CA PRO A 273 -12.29 -3.75 -16.82
C PRO A 273 -12.60 -2.25 -16.73
N GLU A 274 -11.59 -1.40 -16.57
CA GLU A 274 -11.72 0.05 -16.32
C GLU A 274 -12.39 0.84 -17.46
N ALA A 275 -12.45 0.27 -18.68
CA ALA A 275 -12.80 1.00 -19.89
C ALA A 275 -14.09 0.52 -20.58
N ALA A 276 -15.13 0.20 -19.81
CA ALA A 276 -16.48 0.34 -20.34
C ALA A 276 -16.83 1.84 -20.29
N ALA A 277 -16.91 2.51 -21.45
CA ALA A 277 -17.44 3.87 -21.48
C ALA A 277 -18.81 3.87 -20.77
N PRO A 278 -19.08 4.79 -19.81
CA PRO A 278 -20.37 4.83 -19.14
C PRO A 278 -21.47 4.92 -20.21
N GLY A 279 -22.40 3.97 -20.23
CA GLY A 279 -23.51 3.97 -21.20
C GLY A 279 -23.48 2.90 -22.30
N THR A 280 -22.33 2.26 -22.60
CA THR A 280 -22.24 1.36 -23.77
C THR A 280 -21.53 0.05 -23.49
N TYR A 281 -22.21 -0.86 -22.78
CA TYR A 281 -21.87 -2.27 -22.92
C TYR A 281 -22.36 -2.74 -24.28
N LEU A 282 -21.42 -2.87 -25.22
CA LEU A 282 -21.68 -3.54 -26.48
C LEU A 282 -22.16 -4.98 -26.17
N PRO A 283 -23.13 -5.54 -26.93
CA PRO A 283 -23.68 -6.85 -26.64
C PRO A 283 -22.64 -7.96 -26.44
N ALA A 284 -21.55 -7.92 -27.20
CA ALA A 284 -20.43 -8.86 -27.08
C ALA A 284 -19.68 -8.76 -25.74
N VAL A 285 -19.54 -7.55 -25.21
CA VAL A 285 -18.90 -7.32 -23.89
C VAL A 285 -19.76 -7.88 -22.78
N ALA A 286 -21.07 -7.57 -22.80
CA ALA A 286 -22.01 -8.11 -21.83
C ALA A 286 -22.10 -9.65 -21.89
N ALA A 287 -22.03 -10.23 -23.09
CA ALA A 287 -21.98 -11.68 -23.26
C ALA A 287 -20.69 -12.29 -22.69
N ALA A 288 -19.54 -11.63 -22.86
CA ALA A 288 -18.27 -12.10 -22.31
C ALA A 288 -18.23 -12.03 -20.78
N GLU A 289 -18.73 -10.96 -20.17
CA GLU A 289 -18.78 -10.78 -18.71
C GLU A 289 -19.73 -11.77 -18.02
N ARG A 290 -20.79 -12.22 -18.70
CA ARG A 290 -21.66 -13.28 -18.19
C ARG A 290 -20.95 -14.61 -17.97
N GLN A 291 -19.85 -14.87 -18.69
CA GLN A 291 -19.16 -16.15 -18.64
C GLN A 291 -18.20 -16.28 -17.46
N GLY A 292 -17.90 -15.19 -16.74
CA GLY A 292 -16.89 -15.21 -15.70
C GLY A 292 -16.34 -13.85 -15.31
N ALA A 293 -15.30 -13.84 -14.49
CA ALA A 293 -14.67 -12.64 -13.97
C ALA A 293 -13.16 -12.63 -14.22
N LEU A 294 -12.59 -11.43 -14.37
CA LEU A 294 -11.14 -11.26 -14.35
C LEU A 294 -10.64 -11.28 -12.93
N ALA A 295 -9.49 -11.93 -12.75
CA ALA A 295 -8.88 -12.12 -11.46
C ALA A 295 -7.37 -11.86 -11.57
N LYS A 296 -6.87 -10.93 -10.76
CA LYS A 296 -5.44 -10.56 -10.74
C LYS A 296 -4.76 -11.20 -9.54
N ALA A 297 -3.75 -12.04 -9.78
CA ALA A 297 -2.88 -12.54 -8.73
C ALA A 297 -1.79 -11.51 -8.37
N GLN A 298 -1.28 -11.64 -7.15
CA GLN A 298 -0.30 -10.72 -6.58
C GLN A 298 1.07 -10.82 -7.30
N GLU A 299 1.41 -11.98 -7.88
CA GLU A 299 2.60 -12.13 -8.73
C GLU A 299 2.47 -11.46 -10.11
N GLY A 300 1.34 -10.79 -10.39
CA GLY A 300 1.06 -10.18 -11.68
C GLY A 300 0.66 -11.19 -12.76
N ALA A 301 0.07 -12.32 -12.36
CA ALA A 301 -0.68 -13.16 -13.27
C ALA A 301 -2.13 -12.65 -13.40
N LEU A 302 -2.70 -12.87 -14.57
CA LEU A 302 -4.07 -12.51 -14.87
C LEU A 302 -4.83 -13.79 -15.25
N TYR A 303 -6.00 -13.97 -14.67
CA TYR A 303 -6.84 -15.15 -14.82
C TYR A 303 -8.24 -14.78 -15.28
N TRP A 304 -8.84 -15.67 -16.06
CA TRP A 304 -10.28 -15.74 -16.22
C TRP A 304 -10.84 -16.80 -15.28
N LEU A 305 -11.82 -16.41 -14.47
CA LEU A 305 -12.51 -17.29 -13.54
C LEU A 305 -13.92 -17.57 -14.01
N THR A 306 -14.23 -18.85 -14.16
CA THR A 306 -15.59 -19.32 -14.45
C THR A 306 -16.41 -19.48 -13.17
N PRO A 307 -17.75 -19.43 -13.24
CA PRO A 307 -18.65 -19.75 -12.13
C PRO A 307 -18.29 -21.06 -11.43
N GLU A 308 -17.87 -22.07 -12.21
CA GLU A 308 -17.47 -23.41 -11.76
C GLU A 308 -16.19 -23.41 -10.91
N GLY A 309 -15.42 -22.33 -10.92
CA GLY A 309 -14.12 -22.20 -10.27
C GLY A 309 -12.94 -22.59 -11.15
N ALA A 310 -13.19 -22.99 -12.40
CA ALA A 310 -12.13 -23.27 -13.36
C ALA A 310 -11.41 -21.98 -13.78
N ARG A 311 -10.10 -22.11 -14.02
CA ARG A 311 -9.18 -21.01 -14.31
C ARG A 311 -8.58 -21.16 -15.68
N ALA A 312 -8.60 -20.07 -16.44
CA ALA A 312 -7.74 -19.93 -17.61
C ALA A 312 -6.70 -18.85 -17.33
N ALA A 313 -5.42 -19.21 -17.35
CA ALA A 313 -4.33 -18.24 -17.25
C ALA A 313 -4.28 -17.39 -18.52
N LEU A 314 -4.57 -16.10 -18.39
CA LEU A 314 -4.52 -15.12 -19.47
C LEU A 314 -3.09 -14.58 -19.63
N LEU A 315 -2.43 -14.31 -18.51
CA LEU A 315 -1.00 -13.97 -18.44
C LEU A 315 -0.33 -14.87 -17.39
N ALA A 316 0.83 -15.42 -17.73
CA ALA A 316 1.53 -16.39 -16.89
C ALA A 316 2.10 -15.76 -15.61
N GLU A 317 2.18 -16.58 -14.56
CA GLU A 317 2.95 -16.27 -13.35
C GLU A 317 4.44 -16.26 -13.68
N GLU A 318 5.12 -15.16 -13.34
CA GLU A 318 6.57 -15.14 -13.31
C GLU A 318 7.02 -15.10 -11.85
N PRO A 319 7.89 -16.03 -11.40
CA PRO A 319 8.37 -16.02 -10.04
C PRO A 319 9.16 -14.73 -9.79
N VAL A 320 8.66 -13.89 -8.89
CA VAL A 320 9.35 -12.66 -8.50
C VAL A 320 10.58 -13.03 -7.65
N PRO A 321 11.80 -12.64 -8.03
CA PRO A 321 12.99 -12.92 -7.23
C PRO A 321 12.91 -12.24 -5.85
N LEU A 322 13.34 -12.93 -4.79
CA LEU A 322 13.34 -12.42 -3.41
C LEU A 322 13.97 -11.02 -3.27
N ARG A 323 15.02 -10.74 -4.04
CA ARG A 323 15.70 -9.43 -4.04
C ARG A 323 14.78 -8.27 -4.41
N ASN A 324 13.80 -8.50 -5.28
CA ASN A 324 12.88 -7.46 -5.73
C ASN A 324 11.88 -7.08 -4.61
N PHE A 325 11.63 -7.98 -3.65
CA PHE A 325 10.81 -7.68 -2.46
C PHE A 325 11.50 -6.71 -1.48
N LEU A 326 12.83 -6.70 -1.46
CA LEU A 326 13.60 -5.87 -0.53
C LEU A 326 13.76 -4.42 -1.00
N ILE A 327 13.46 -4.12 -2.28
CA ILE A 327 13.72 -2.82 -2.91
C ILE A 327 12.49 -1.87 -2.84
N GLY A 328 11.33 -2.34 -2.36
CA GLY A 328 10.18 -1.49 -2.02
C GLY A 328 8.86 -1.93 -2.67
N PRO A 329 7.76 -1.15 -2.50
CA PRO A 329 6.39 -1.48 -2.92
C PRO A 329 6.13 -1.55 -4.43
N TYR A 330 7.17 -1.61 -5.27
CA TYR A 330 7.13 -1.62 -6.74
C TYR A 330 6.47 -2.86 -7.38
N TRP A 331 5.79 -3.71 -6.60
CA TRP A 331 5.26 -5.00 -7.02
C TRP A 331 3.76 -5.00 -7.36
N TRP A 332 3.13 -3.83 -7.39
CA TRP A 332 1.87 -3.69 -8.12
C TRP A 332 2.26 -3.59 -9.58
N VAL A 333 2.34 -4.74 -10.25
CA VAL A 333 2.30 -4.75 -11.70
C VAL A 333 0.98 -4.07 -12.07
N ASP A 334 1.06 -2.82 -12.51
CA ASP A 334 -0.13 -2.05 -12.87
C ASP A 334 -0.60 -2.57 -14.22
N PHE A 335 -1.81 -3.15 -14.19
CA PHE A 335 -2.54 -3.51 -15.39
C PHE A 335 -3.57 -2.42 -15.58
N SER A 336 -3.78 -2.00 -16.82
CA SER A 336 -5.05 -1.43 -17.21
C SER A 336 -5.69 -2.39 -18.19
N THR A 337 -6.98 -2.66 -18.03
CA THR A 337 -7.70 -3.61 -18.88
C THR A 337 -8.88 -2.96 -19.55
N ALA A 338 -9.12 -3.31 -20.80
CA ALA A 338 -10.23 -2.79 -21.58
C ALA A 338 -10.83 -3.87 -22.45
N ARG A 339 -12.13 -3.77 -22.72
CA ARG A 339 -12.84 -4.62 -23.65
C ARG A 339 -12.85 -4.01 -25.03
N GLY A 340 -12.46 -4.78 -26.04
CA GLY A 340 -12.68 -4.46 -27.45
C GLY A 340 -14.16 -4.53 -27.81
N ASP A 341 -14.51 -4.01 -28.99
CA ASP A 341 -15.90 -3.97 -29.46
C ASP A 341 -16.48 -5.38 -29.73
N ASP A 342 -15.60 -6.33 -30.02
CA ASP A 342 -15.85 -7.76 -30.22
C ASP A 342 -15.89 -8.57 -28.91
N GLY A 343 -15.72 -7.93 -27.75
CA GLY A 343 -15.64 -8.59 -26.45
C GLY A 343 -14.25 -9.14 -26.10
N SER A 344 -13.26 -9.00 -27.00
CA SER A 344 -11.87 -9.35 -26.71
C SER A 344 -11.30 -8.51 -25.57
N LEU A 345 -10.24 -9.01 -24.94
CA LEU A 345 -9.59 -8.36 -23.81
C LEU A 345 -8.27 -7.75 -24.25
N TRP A 346 -8.11 -6.46 -23.94
CA TRP A 346 -6.87 -5.73 -24.02
C TRP A 346 -6.30 -5.52 -22.63
N VAL A 347 -4.99 -5.73 -22.51
CA VAL A 347 -4.28 -5.56 -21.24
C VAL A 347 -3.00 -4.76 -21.49
N LEU A 348 -2.93 -3.58 -20.89
CA LEU A 348 -1.72 -2.78 -20.83
C LEU A 348 -0.97 -3.14 -19.55
N LEU A 349 0.31 -3.48 -19.70
CA LEU A 349 1.20 -3.90 -18.64
C LEU A 349 2.34 -2.90 -18.49
N SER A 350 2.53 -2.32 -17.31
CA SER A 350 3.79 -1.62 -17.01
C SER A 350 4.90 -2.65 -16.77
N SER A 351 5.78 -2.83 -17.75
CA SER A 351 6.91 -3.73 -17.61
C SER A 351 8.05 -2.97 -16.92
N HIS A 352 8.09 -3.05 -15.59
CA HIS A 352 9.37 -3.02 -14.86
C HIS A 352 10.14 -4.35 -15.03
N ARG A 353 9.60 -5.27 -15.85
CA ARG A 353 10.06 -6.65 -16.08
C ARG A 353 11.35 -6.73 -16.91
N ARG A 354 11.68 -5.72 -17.72
CA ARG A 354 12.94 -5.74 -18.50
C ARG A 354 14.12 -5.17 -17.71
N LYS A 355 15.26 -5.87 -17.83
CA LYS A 355 16.56 -5.65 -17.16
C LYS A 355 16.84 -4.16 -16.89
N ALA A 356 17.32 -3.87 -15.68
CA ALA A 356 17.93 -2.59 -15.31
C ALA A 356 18.88 -2.13 -16.44
N GLY A 357 18.45 -1.10 -17.19
CA GLY A 357 19.20 -0.55 -18.32
C GLY A 357 18.41 -0.35 -19.62
N SER A 358 17.24 -0.95 -19.84
CA SER A 358 16.51 -0.84 -21.12
C SER A 358 15.45 0.27 -21.20
N GLY A 359 15.36 1.16 -20.21
CA GLY A 359 14.25 2.11 -20.08
C GLY A 359 12.94 1.42 -19.67
N GLU A 360 11.97 2.20 -19.18
CA GLU A 360 10.61 1.69 -18.93
C GLU A 360 10.02 1.23 -20.27
N ALA A 361 9.50 0.01 -20.32
CA ALA A 361 8.81 -0.51 -21.48
C ALA A 361 7.41 -0.95 -21.04
N PHE A 362 6.40 -0.62 -21.84
CA PHE A 362 5.04 -1.04 -21.58
C PHE A 362 4.66 -2.11 -22.59
N GLU A 363 3.97 -3.15 -22.14
CA GLU A 363 3.58 -4.27 -23.00
C GLU A 363 2.06 -4.26 -23.15
N LEU A 364 1.59 -4.30 -24.39
CA LEU A 364 0.19 -4.38 -24.72
C LEU A 364 -0.12 -5.81 -25.16
N TYR A 365 -1.07 -6.45 -24.49
CA TYR A 365 -1.53 -7.81 -24.77
C TYR A 365 -2.97 -7.80 -25.27
N HIS A 366 -3.29 -8.76 -26.14
CA HIS A 366 -4.62 -8.93 -26.73
C HIS A 366 -4.99 -10.40 -26.91
N GLY A 367 -6.25 -10.73 -26.68
CA GLY A 367 -6.80 -12.07 -26.89
C GLY A 367 -8.23 -12.23 -26.35
N GLY A 368 -8.73 -13.47 -26.37
CA GLY A 368 -10.00 -13.84 -25.76
C GLY A 368 -9.91 -14.11 -24.25
N THR A 369 -11.03 -14.45 -23.63
CA THR A 369 -11.11 -14.79 -22.20
C THR A 369 -10.82 -16.27 -21.89
N GLN A 370 -10.81 -17.13 -22.89
CA GLN A 370 -10.63 -18.58 -22.72
C GLN A 370 -9.23 -19.07 -23.09
N GLY A 371 -8.30 -18.17 -23.42
CA GLY A 371 -6.95 -18.53 -23.86
C GLY A 371 -5.90 -17.52 -23.41
N ARG A 372 -4.62 -17.89 -23.52
CA ARG A 372 -3.51 -16.99 -23.21
C ARG A 372 -3.57 -15.75 -24.09
N LEU A 373 -3.36 -14.58 -23.50
CA LEU A 373 -3.21 -13.35 -24.25
C LEU A 373 -1.89 -13.37 -25.00
N SER A 374 -1.91 -12.83 -26.21
CA SER A 374 -0.73 -12.70 -27.04
C SER A 374 -0.15 -11.30 -26.88
N LEU A 375 1.18 -11.19 -26.82
CA LEU A 375 1.84 -9.90 -26.86
C LEU A 375 1.55 -9.24 -28.21
N HIS A 376 0.87 -8.10 -28.17
CA HIS A 376 0.49 -7.32 -29.33
C HIS A 376 1.62 -6.33 -29.70
N SER A 377 2.06 -5.51 -28.75
CA SER A 377 3.13 -4.53 -28.98
C SER A 377 3.91 -4.19 -27.71
N VAL A 378 5.16 -3.76 -27.89
CA VAL A 378 5.96 -3.13 -26.84
C VAL A 378 6.00 -1.64 -27.13
N LEU A 379 5.57 -0.83 -26.17
CA LEU A 379 5.37 0.61 -26.30
C LEU A 379 6.52 1.36 -25.62
N SER A 380 6.85 2.53 -26.17
CA SER A 380 7.85 3.44 -25.61
C SER A 380 7.33 4.14 -24.35
N ALA A 381 8.24 4.56 -23.47
CA ALA A 381 7.94 5.30 -22.25
C ALA A 381 7.57 6.78 -22.46
N SER A 382 7.61 7.30 -23.68
CA SER A 382 7.38 8.71 -23.96
C SER A 382 6.40 8.89 -25.10
N PRO A 383 5.19 9.43 -24.86
CA PRO A 383 4.52 9.53 -23.55
C PRO A 383 4.41 8.18 -22.82
N ALA A 384 4.44 8.18 -21.49
CA ALA A 384 4.31 6.94 -20.70
C ALA A 384 2.82 6.53 -20.67
N PRO A 385 2.41 5.41 -21.31
CA PRO A 385 1.02 4.96 -21.25
C PRO A 385 0.67 4.56 -19.81
N ARG A 386 -0.44 5.08 -19.31
CA ARG A 386 -0.93 4.88 -17.93
C ARG A 386 -2.17 4.01 -17.88
N ALA A 387 -3.04 4.11 -18.88
CA ALA A 387 -4.30 3.40 -18.91
C ALA A 387 -4.75 3.09 -20.33
N LEU A 388 -5.61 2.08 -20.46
CA LEU A 388 -6.46 1.91 -21.63
C LEU A 388 -7.71 2.76 -21.42
N ALA A 389 -8.07 3.56 -22.43
CA ALA A 389 -9.20 4.47 -22.34
C ALA A 389 -9.94 4.55 -23.68
N ARG A 390 -11.23 4.90 -23.62
CA ARG A 390 -12.03 5.20 -24.81
C ARG A 390 -12.20 6.69 -24.99
N ARG A 391 -12.00 7.17 -26.22
CA ARG A 391 -12.32 8.52 -26.66
C ARG A 391 -13.43 8.45 -27.69
N GLY A 392 -14.67 8.59 -27.23
CA GLY A 392 -15.83 8.22 -28.05
C GLY A 392 -15.90 6.70 -28.21
N ARG A 393 -15.99 6.21 -29.45
CA ARG A 393 -15.93 4.77 -29.77
C ARG A 393 -14.51 4.21 -29.83
N GLU A 394 -13.52 5.06 -30.06
CA GLU A 394 -12.15 4.63 -30.29
C GLU A 394 -11.48 4.20 -28.97
N LEU A 395 -11.04 2.95 -28.91
CA LEU A 395 -10.20 2.43 -27.82
C LEU A 395 -8.74 2.79 -28.10
N GLY A 396 -8.03 3.21 -27.05
CA GLY A 396 -6.64 3.61 -27.16
C GLY A 396 -5.89 3.62 -25.83
N LEU A 397 -4.69 4.17 -25.90
CA LEU A 397 -3.76 4.38 -24.80
C LEU A 397 -3.87 5.83 -24.34
N LEU A 398 -4.05 6.02 -23.03
CA LEU A 398 -3.92 7.32 -22.38
C LEU A 398 -2.56 7.38 -21.70
N GLY A 399 -1.76 8.38 -22.04
CA GLY A 399 -0.42 8.59 -21.51
C GLY A 399 -0.22 10.03 -21.04
N ARG A 400 0.83 10.25 -20.23
CA ARG A 400 1.21 11.57 -19.75
C ARG A 400 2.64 11.89 -20.16
N GLN A 401 2.88 13.13 -20.60
CA GLN A 401 4.21 13.65 -20.89
C GLN A 401 4.32 15.07 -20.29
N GLY A 402 5.13 15.22 -19.24
CA GLY A 402 5.11 16.44 -18.43
C GLY A 402 3.75 16.65 -17.77
N ASP A 403 3.13 17.80 -17.99
CA ASP A 403 1.78 18.10 -17.51
C ASP A 403 0.68 17.78 -18.53
N ASP A 404 1.06 17.43 -19.76
CA ASP A 404 0.11 17.17 -20.83
C ASP A 404 -0.38 15.71 -20.84
N TYR A 405 -1.67 15.55 -21.14
CA TYR A 405 -2.29 14.26 -21.45
C TYR A 405 -2.26 14.02 -22.95
N HIS A 406 -1.91 12.80 -23.32
CA HIS A 406 -1.84 12.34 -24.70
C HIS A 406 -2.69 11.09 -24.88
N PHE A 407 -3.36 11.00 -26.03
CA PHE A 407 -4.11 9.82 -26.45
C PHE A 407 -3.52 9.28 -27.74
N ALA A 408 -3.36 7.96 -27.80
CA ALA A 408 -3.03 7.25 -29.03
C ALA A 408 -4.06 6.14 -29.25
N PRO A 409 -4.70 6.06 -30.42
CA PRO A 409 -5.46 4.86 -30.80
C PRO A 409 -4.58 3.61 -30.63
N LEU A 410 -5.21 2.45 -30.36
CA LEU A 410 -4.45 1.21 -30.27
C LEU A 410 -3.64 1.02 -31.56
N PRO A 411 -2.31 0.88 -31.48
CA PRO A 411 -1.48 0.77 -32.67
C PRO A 411 -1.74 -0.56 -33.37
N GLU A 412 -1.48 -0.62 -34.67
CA GLU A 412 -1.39 -1.90 -35.38
C GLU A 412 -0.20 -2.73 -34.84
N LYS A 413 -0.26 -4.05 -34.99
CA LYS A 413 0.77 -4.95 -34.46
C LYS A 413 2.15 -4.59 -35.02
N GLY A 414 3.10 -4.31 -34.12
CA GLY A 414 4.47 -3.91 -34.47
C GLY A 414 4.65 -2.43 -34.85
N MET A 415 3.57 -1.64 -34.94
CA MET A 415 3.66 -0.20 -35.21
C MET A 415 3.80 0.63 -33.92
N PRO A 416 4.47 1.78 -33.97
CA PRO A 416 4.53 2.70 -32.84
C PRO A 416 3.17 3.37 -32.58
N ALA A 417 2.88 3.64 -31.31
CA ALA A 417 1.71 4.41 -30.92
C ALA A 417 1.78 5.86 -31.45
N ARG A 418 0.72 6.32 -32.10
CA ARG A 418 0.62 7.68 -32.65
C ARG A 418 -0.07 8.60 -31.64
N TRP A 419 0.75 9.29 -30.86
CA TRP A 419 0.27 10.14 -29.78
C TRP A 419 -0.22 11.50 -30.28
N THR A 420 -1.39 11.89 -29.80
CA THR A 420 -1.96 13.22 -29.97
C THR A 420 -2.19 13.85 -28.61
N LYS A 421 -1.74 15.10 -28.43
CA LYS A 421 -2.04 15.87 -27.22
C LYS A 421 -3.56 16.08 -27.13
N VAL A 422 -4.14 15.76 -25.98
CA VAL A 422 -5.59 15.86 -25.72
C VAL A 422 -5.94 16.83 -24.59
N GLY A 423 -4.96 17.31 -23.83
CA GLY A 423 -5.19 18.30 -22.77
C GLY A 423 -3.93 18.64 -21.99
N ALA A 424 -3.94 19.74 -21.24
CA ALA A 424 -2.86 20.13 -20.31
C ALA A 424 -3.19 19.76 -18.85
N SER A 425 -4.40 19.24 -18.62
CA SER A 425 -4.91 18.86 -17.32
C SER A 425 -5.89 17.70 -17.43
N ASN A 426 -6.20 17.04 -16.32
CA ASN A 426 -7.17 15.95 -16.30
C ASN A 426 -8.59 16.43 -16.68
N SER A 427 -8.94 17.68 -16.37
CA SER A 427 -10.20 18.28 -16.79
C SER A 427 -10.29 18.43 -18.31
N ASP A 428 -9.22 18.83 -18.97
CA ASP A 428 -9.20 19.00 -20.43
C ASP A 428 -9.38 17.66 -21.15
N TRP A 429 -8.76 16.59 -20.62
CA TRP A 429 -8.97 15.22 -21.11
C TRP A 429 -10.44 14.80 -20.99
N ASN A 430 -11.04 14.98 -19.81
CA ASN A 430 -12.44 14.61 -19.58
C ASN A 430 -13.39 15.37 -20.51
N ASP A 431 -13.12 16.65 -20.76
CA ASP A 431 -13.88 17.46 -21.70
C ASP A 431 -13.71 16.97 -23.15
N GLY A 432 -12.47 16.72 -23.59
CA GLY A 432 -12.20 16.19 -24.93
C GLY A 432 -12.76 14.77 -25.14
N ALA A 433 -12.84 13.96 -24.10
CA ALA A 433 -13.48 12.64 -24.12
C ALA A 433 -15.02 12.77 -24.17
N ALA A 434 -15.59 13.69 -23.40
CA ALA A 434 -17.03 13.99 -23.43
C ALA A 434 -17.47 14.49 -24.82
N ASP A 435 -16.72 15.40 -25.43
CA ASP A 435 -17.02 15.89 -26.77
C ASP A 435 -16.94 14.79 -27.84
N ALA A 436 -15.97 13.87 -27.71
CA ALA A 436 -15.89 12.70 -28.58
C ALA A 436 -17.10 11.76 -28.41
N LEU A 437 -17.57 11.53 -27.18
CA LEU A 437 -18.80 10.77 -26.93
C LEU A 437 -20.02 11.42 -27.59
N VAL A 438 -20.16 12.75 -27.50
CA VAL A 438 -21.28 13.48 -28.12
C VAL A 438 -21.22 13.40 -29.64
N ARG A 439 -20.04 13.59 -30.25
CA ARG A 439 -19.83 13.47 -31.69
C ARG A 439 -20.19 12.08 -32.21
N ASP A 440 -19.88 11.04 -31.44
CA ASP A 440 -20.14 9.64 -31.81
C ASP A 440 -21.58 9.19 -31.47
N GLY A 441 -22.43 10.11 -30.99
CA GLY A 441 -23.82 9.85 -30.62
C GLY A 441 -23.99 9.00 -29.37
N LEU A 442 -22.95 8.89 -28.54
CA LEU A 442 -22.93 8.12 -27.29
C LEU A 442 -23.24 8.96 -26.05
N ALA A 443 -23.35 10.27 -26.21
CA ALA A 443 -23.78 11.18 -25.17
C ALA A 443 -24.47 12.41 -25.77
N VAL A 444 -25.16 13.17 -24.93
CA VAL A 444 -25.69 14.50 -25.28
C VAL A 444 -25.43 15.47 -24.14
N TRP A 445 -25.22 16.74 -24.48
CA TRP A 445 -25.23 17.82 -23.50
C TRP A 445 -26.67 18.22 -23.19
N ALA A 446 -27.01 18.36 -21.92
CA ALA A 446 -28.33 18.83 -21.48
C ALA A 446 -28.18 19.95 -20.45
N GLY A 447 -29.07 20.95 -20.52
CA GLY A 447 -29.18 21.99 -19.50
C GLY A 447 -30.01 21.53 -18.31
N HIS A 448 -29.90 22.25 -17.18
CA HIS A 448 -30.77 22.04 -16.02
C HIS A 448 -32.26 22.29 -16.32
N ASP A 449 -32.56 23.02 -17.39
CA ASP A 449 -33.92 23.23 -17.91
C ASP A 449 -34.45 22.04 -18.71
N GLY A 450 -33.66 20.97 -18.84
CA GLY A 450 -34.06 19.76 -19.54
C GLY A 450 -33.93 19.80 -21.06
N ARG A 451 -33.40 20.91 -21.61
CA ARG A 451 -33.20 21.09 -23.04
C ARG A 451 -31.82 20.57 -23.46
N LEU A 452 -31.79 19.83 -24.56
CA LEU A 452 -30.55 19.38 -25.18
C LEU A 452 -29.78 20.58 -25.74
N ARG A 453 -28.45 20.56 -25.57
CA ARG A 453 -27.52 21.60 -25.97
C ARG A 453 -26.63 21.12 -27.11
N LYS A 454 -26.10 22.07 -27.88
CA LYS A 454 -25.17 21.76 -28.98
C LYS A 454 -23.74 21.51 -28.49
N GLY A 455 -23.40 21.92 -27.26
CA GLY A 455 -22.08 21.75 -26.66
C GLY A 455 -22.09 22.03 -25.15
N LYS A 456 -20.89 22.07 -24.56
CA LYS A 456 -20.67 22.35 -23.13
C LYS A 456 -20.93 23.83 -22.82
N GLU A 457 -22.20 24.18 -22.58
CA GLU A 457 -22.62 25.49 -22.06
C GLU A 457 -22.49 25.55 -20.52
N LYS A 458 -22.40 26.75 -19.94
CA LYS A 458 -22.35 26.92 -18.47
C LYS A 458 -23.61 26.33 -17.83
N GLY A 459 -23.43 25.34 -16.95
CA GLY A 459 -24.54 24.62 -16.32
C GLY A 459 -25.13 23.48 -17.15
N ALA A 460 -24.54 23.15 -18.31
CA ALA A 460 -24.84 21.92 -19.01
C ALA A 460 -24.13 20.73 -18.35
N PHE A 461 -24.73 19.54 -18.45
CA PHE A 461 -24.15 18.29 -18.00
C PHE A 461 -24.29 17.23 -19.08
N LEU A 462 -23.41 16.23 -19.01
CA LEU A 462 -23.36 15.14 -19.98
C LEU A 462 -24.37 14.06 -19.58
N CYS A 463 -25.25 13.68 -20.50
CA CYS A 463 -26.13 12.52 -20.38
C CYS A 463 -25.62 11.43 -21.30
N HIS A 464 -25.31 10.27 -20.72
CA HIS A 464 -24.85 9.11 -21.49
C HIS A 464 -26.00 8.44 -22.22
N ALA A 465 -25.69 7.90 -23.40
CA ALA A 465 -26.59 7.06 -24.16
C ALA A 465 -26.92 5.78 -23.38
N VAL A 466 -28.15 5.34 -23.52
CA VAL A 466 -28.68 4.10 -23.00
C VAL A 466 -29.22 3.32 -24.19
N THR A 467 -28.53 2.26 -24.59
CA THR A 467 -28.91 1.46 -25.76
C THR A 467 -29.79 0.30 -25.33
N VAL A 468 -31.04 0.26 -25.82
CA VAL A 468 -32.02 -0.75 -25.46
C VAL A 468 -32.86 -1.13 -26.68
N ALA A 469 -33.04 -2.43 -26.91
CA ALA A 469 -33.75 -2.97 -28.08
C ALA A 469 -33.32 -2.32 -29.43
N GLY A 470 -32.02 -2.06 -29.59
CA GLY A 470 -31.45 -1.45 -30.80
C GLY A 470 -31.67 0.07 -30.94
N LYS A 471 -32.31 0.71 -29.97
CA LYS A 471 -32.52 2.17 -29.93
C LYS A 471 -31.58 2.84 -28.95
N THR A 472 -31.06 4.00 -29.33
CA THR A 472 -30.24 4.85 -28.46
C THR A 472 -31.12 5.90 -27.80
N LEU A 473 -31.25 5.80 -26.47
CA LEU A 473 -32.05 6.69 -25.66
C LEU A 473 -31.14 7.57 -24.78
N PHE A 474 -31.61 8.76 -24.43
CA PHE A 474 -30.97 9.62 -23.44
C PHE A 474 -31.97 9.97 -22.35
N LEU A 475 -31.53 9.86 -21.10
CA LEU A 475 -32.34 10.20 -19.93
C LEU A 475 -31.87 11.54 -19.38
N VAL A 476 -32.73 12.54 -19.55
CA VAL A 476 -32.42 13.92 -19.16
C VAL A 476 -33.37 14.31 -18.03
N PRO A 477 -32.87 14.75 -16.86
CA PRO A 477 -33.74 15.29 -15.83
C PRO A 477 -34.38 16.60 -16.33
N THR A 478 -35.70 16.72 -16.18
CA THR A 478 -36.47 17.88 -16.63
C THR A 478 -37.44 18.33 -15.55
N HIS A 479 -37.58 19.64 -15.38
CA HIS A 479 -38.45 20.25 -14.36
C HIS A 479 -39.68 20.92 -14.98
N GLU A 480 -40.86 20.64 -14.44
CA GLU A 480 -42.10 21.29 -14.82
C GLU A 480 -42.90 21.71 -13.59
N ARG A 481 -43.04 23.02 -13.40
CA ARG A 481 -43.75 23.66 -12.28
C ARG A 481 -43.20 23.25 -10.90
N THR A 482 -43.71 22.17 -10.33
CA THR A 482 -43.39 21.64 -8.99
C THR A 482 -42.96 20.18 -9.02
N ARG A 483 -42.83 19.58 -10.21
CA ARG A 483 -42.52 18.17 -10.42
C ARG A 483 -41.37 18.04 -11.39
N SER A 484 -40.63 16.96 -11.26
CA SER A 484 -39.53 16.64 -12.16
C SER A 484 -39.67 15.24 -12.70
N TYR A 485 -39.06 15.01 -13.86
CA TYR A 485 -39.17 13.76 -14.59
C TYR A 485 -37.80 13.37 -15.16
N ALA A 486 -37.61 12.09 -15.46
CA ALA A 486 -36.67 11.67 -16.49
C ALA A 486 -37.37 11.82 -17.85
N SER A 487 -36.92 12.79 -18.65
CA SER A 487 -37.32 12.86 -20.06
C SER A 487 -36.48 11.90 -20.89
N VAL A 488 -37.16 11.05 -21.65
CA VAL A 488 -36.55 10.08 -22.56
C VAL A 488 -36.47 10.70 -23.95
N TYR A 489 -35.25 10.90 -24.45
CA TYR A 489 -34.98 11.39 -25.79
C TYR A 489 -34.48 10.26 -26.69
N GLU A 490 -34.95 10.23 -27.94
CA GLU A 490 -34.38 9.43 -29.03
C GLU A 490 -33.74 10.43 -30.01
N GLY A 491 -32.42 10.47 -30.04
CA GLY A 491 -31.68 11.57 -30.65
C GLY A 491 -32.03 12.91 -29.99
N ARG A 492 -32.62 13.85 -30.75
CA ARG A 492 -33.08 15.15 -30.23
C ARG A 492 -34.58 15.22 -29.96
N ARG A 493 -35.33 14.17 -30.26
CA ARG A 493 -36.78 14.14 -30.10
C ARG A 493 -37.14 13.64 -28.71
N LEU A 494 -37.92 14.42 -27.96
CA LEU A 494 -38.55 13.95 -26.73
C LEU A 494 -39.59 12.88 -27.09
N VAL A 495 -39.40 11.67 -26.57
CA VAL A 495 -40.30 10.53 -26.82
C VAL A 495 -41.36 10.46 -25.73
N ARG A 496 -40.94 10.52 -24.46
CA ARG A 496 -41.83 10.47 -23.29
C ARG A 496 -41.15 10.98 -22.04
N LYS A 497 -41.93 11.21 -20.99
CA LYS A 497 -41.45 11.44 -19.62
C LYS A 497 -41.75 10.21 -18.76
N VAL A 498 -40.80 9.83 -17.93
CA VAL A 498 -40.87 8.69 -17.02
C VAL A 498 -40.33 9.09 -15.64
N TRP A 499 -40.60 8.25 -14.64
CA TRP A 499 -40.06 8.40 -13.29
C TRP A 499 -40.22 9.81 -12.72
N GLU A 500 -41.48 10.19 -12.48
CA GLU A 500 -41.81 11.42 -11.79
C GLU A 500 -41.16 11.46 -10.39
N ALA A 501 -40.65 12.61 -10.00
CA ALA A 501 -39.97 12.83 -8.74
C ALA A 501 -40.17 14.26 -8.23
N PRO A 502 -40.03 14.47 -6.91
CA PRO A 502 -40.27 15.78 -6.29
C PRO A 502 -39.12 16.79 -6.43
N ASP A 503 -37.88 16.38 -6.79
CA ASP A 503 -36.71 17.27 -6.89
C ASP A 503 -36.03 17.21 -8.27
N ASN A 504 -34.90 17.87 -8.53
CA ASN A 504 -34.26 17.95 -9.87
C ASN A 504 -32.95 17.14 -10.01
N ARG A 505 -32.76 16.12 -9.18
CA ARG A 505 -31.57 15.27 -9.21
C ARG A 505 -31.44 14.50 -10.51
N ARG A 506 -30.18 14.24 -10.90
CA ARG A 506 -29.83 13.46 -12.09
C ARG A 506 -30.19 12.00 -11.89
N PHE A 507 -30.58 11.33 -12.98
CA PHE A 507 -30.70 9.88 -13.03
C PHE A 507 -29.36 9.32 -13.51
N ALA A 508 -28.53 8.88 -12.58
CA ALA A 508 -27.38 8.06 -12.91
C ALA A 508 -27.89 6.62 -13.04
N LEU A 509 -27.88 6.08 -14.27
CA LEU A 509 -28.18 4.67 -14.47
C LEU A 509 -26.89 3.88 -14.65
N GLU A 510 -26.81 2.78 -13.92
CA GLU A 510 -25.83 1.73 -14.09
C GLU A 510 -26.48 0.57 -14.86
N ARG A 511 -25.66 -0.25 -15.51
CA ARG A 511 -26.16 -1.43 -16.24
C ARG A 511 -25.93 -2.67 -15.39
N ALA A 512 -26.97 -3.45 -15.17
CA ALA A 512 -26.88 -4.78 -14.58
C ALA A 512 -26.33 -5.80 -15.60
N ALA A 513 -25.84 -6.94 -15.14
CA ALA A 513 -25.21 -7.96 -16.00
C ALA A 513 -26.16 -8.57 -17.05
N ASP A 514 -27.46 -8.62 -16.74
CA ASP A 514 -28.51 -9.04 -17.68
C ASP A 514 -28.80 -8.00 -18.78
N GLY A 515 -28.22 -6.79 -18.68
CA GLY A 515 -28.38 -5.70 -19.60
C GLY A 515 -29.54 -4.74 -19.31
N ALA A 516 -30.26 -4.93 -18.21
CA ALA A 516 -31.15 -3.91 -17.67
C ALA A 516 -30.34 -2.71 -17.18
N TRP A 517 -30.97 -1.54 -17.22
CA TRP A 517 -30.44 -0.31 -16.66
C TRP A 517 -31.19 0.00 -15.38
N TRP A 518 -30.47 0.41 -14.34
CA TRP A 518 -31.07 0.71 -13.06
C TRP A 518 -30.39 1.93 -12.44
N GLY A 519 -31.10 2.63 -11.58
CA GLY A 519 -30.52 3.73 -10.82
C GLY A 519 -31.36 4.07 -9.63
N MET A 520 -30.69 4.58 -8.61
CA MET A 520 -31.33 5.08 -7.41
C MET A 520 -31.22 6.59 -7.37
N ARG A 521 -32.33 7.24 -7.03
CA ARG A 521 -32.40 8.68 -6.88
C ARG A 521 -32.35 9.09 -5.41
N ASP A 522 -33.01 8.29 -4.59
CA ASP A 522 -32.98 8.30 -3.14
C ASP A 522 -32.78 6.86 -2.63
N ALA A 523 -32.54 6.71 -1.33
CA ALA A 523 -32.36 5.39 -0.72
C ALA A 523 -33.66 4.55 -0.73
N SER A 524 -34.81 5.14 -1.09
CA SER A 524 -36.13 4.54 -0.91
C SER A 524 -36.75 3.98 -2.19
N SER A 525 -36.22 4.32 -3.37
CA SER A 525 -36.81 3.89 -4.65
C SER A 525 -35.76 3.54 -5.71
N LEU A 526 -36.03 2.45 -6.43
CA LEU A 526 -35.23 1.97 -7.55
C LEU A 526 -35.95 2.24 -8.87
N HIS A 527 -35.23 2.83 -9.83
CA HIS A 527 -35.72 3.04 -11.19
C HIS A 527 -35.09 2.01 -12.11
N VAL A 528 -35.91 1.28 -12.87
CA VAL A 528 -35.45 0.18 -13.73
C VAL A 528 -35.97 0.35 -15.15
N LEU A 529 -35.05 0.25 -16.11
CA LEU A 529 -35.31 0.15 -17.54
C LEU A 529 -34.85 -1.24 -17.99
N THR A 530 -35.80 -2.09 -18.37
CA THR A 530 -35.50 -3.48 -18.74
C THR A 530 -34.67 -3.55 -20.01
N ARG A 531 -34.03 -4.71 -20.23
CA ARG A 531 -33.28 -5.01 -21.47
C ARG A 531 -34.10 -4.81 -22.75
N ASP A 532 -35.42 -4.96 -22.68
CA ASP A 532 -36.33 -4.83 -23.83
C ASP A 532 -36.87 -3.42 -24.02
N GLY A 533 -36.52 -2.46 -23.16
CA GLY A 533 -36.89 -1.05 -23.30
C GLY A 533 -38.13 -0.64 -22.51
N ALA A 534 -38.62 -1.51 -21.63
CA ALA A 534 -39.73 -1.19 -20.76
C ALA A 534 -39.22 -0.37 -19.56
N PHE A 535 -39.84 0.79 -19.34
CA PHE A 535 -39.60 1.60 -18.16
C PHE A 535 -40.58 1.16 -17.09
N LEU A 536 -40.07 0.59 -16.02
CA LEU A 536 -40.90 0.10 -14.94
C LEU A 536 -41.27 1.24 -13.98
N PRO A 537 -42.42 1.14 -13.29
CA PRO A 537 -42.72 2.02 -12.16
C PRO A 537 -41.58 1.98 -11.13
N PRO A 538 -41.33 3.09 -10.40
CA PRO A 538 -40.34 3.09 -9.32
C PRO A 538 -40.65 1.97 -8.31
N VAL A 539 -39.65 1.14 -8.03
CA VAL A 539 -39.79 0.01 -7.11
C VAL A 539 -39.48 0.52 -5.71
N PRO A 540 -40.44 0.48 -4.77
CA PRO A 540 -40.21 0.93 -3.40
C PRO A 540 -39.27 -0.05 -2.69
N LEU A 541 -38.18 0.46 -2.12
CA LEU A 541 -37.19 -0.34 -1.37
C LEU A 541 -37.38 -0.24 0.15
N ASP A 542 -38.19 0.70 0.64
CA ASP A 542 -38.35 0.99 2.07
C ASP A 542 -38.68 -0.24 2.92
N ALA A 543 -39.60 -1.09 2.46
CA ALA A 543 -40.00 -2.28 3.18
C ALA A 543 -38.86 -3.30 3.28
N ALA A 544 -38.08 -3.47 2.20
CA ALA A 544 -36.94 -4.37 2.15
C ALA A 544 -35.77 -3.82 2.99
N LEU A 545 -35.45 -2.54 2.87
CA LEU A 545 -34.35 -1.92 3.62
C LEU A 545 -34.62 -1.81 5.12
N ARG A 546 -35.87 -1.65 5.55
CA ARG A 546 -36.25 -1.69 6.98
C ARG A 546 -36.13 -3.08 7.60
N SER A 547 -36.08 -4.14 6.79
CA SER A 547 -35.87 -5.50 7.30
C SER A 547 -34.42 -5.81 7.64
N LEU A 548 -33.47 -4.91 7.29
CA LEU A 548 -32.06 -5.03 7.65
C LEU A 548 -31.80 -4.67 9.14
N PRO A 549 -30.82 -5.31 9.79
CA PRO A 549 -30.32 -4.86 11.09
C PRO A 549 -29.93 -3.37 11.04
N ALA A 550 -30.19 -2.60 12.11
CA ALA A 550 -29.97 -1.15 12.14
C ALA A 550 -28.52 -0.68 11.84
N LYS A 551 -27.54 -1.60 11.89
CA LYS A 551 -26.14 -1.36 11.49
C LYS A 551 -25.92 -1.49 9.97
N GLU A 552 -26.71 -2.31 9.28
CA GLU A 552 -26.66 -2.53 7.83
C GLU A 552 -27.67 -1.65 7.07
N SER A 553 -28.62 -1.04 7.77
CA SER A 553 -29.51 0.00 7.25
C SER A 553 -28.80 1.33 6.95
N ALA A 554 -27.47 1.31 6.82
CA ALA A 554 -26.64 2.50 6.69
C ALA A 554 -27.02 3.24 5.40
N ARG A 555 -27.63 4.40 5.62
CA ARG A 555 -27.98 5.47 4.66
C ARG A 555 -26.77 6.02 3.88
N GLU A 556 -25.61 5.39 3.95
CA GLU A 556 -24.33 5.91 3.46
C GLU A 556 -23.89 5.29 2.12
N ALA A 557 -24.34 4.08 1.77
CA ALA A 557 -24.10 3.49 0.45
C ALA A 557 -25.39 2.86 -0.12
N PRO A 558 -25.73 3.11 -1.40
CA PRO A 558 -26.92 2.52 -2.00
C PRO A 558 -26.75 1.01 -2.19
N PRO A 559 -27.83 0.21 -2.08
CA PRO A 559 -27.80 -1.19 -2.50
C PRO A 559 -27.45 -1.30 -3.98
N GLN A 560 -26.76 -2.38 -4.35
CA GLN A 560 -26.34 -2.63 -5.72
C GLN A 560 -27.29 -3.63 -6.38
N VAL A 561 -27.82 -3.29 -7.56
CA VAL A 561 -28.62 -4.24 -8.35
C VAL A 561 -27.68 -5.18 -9.10
N LEU A 562 -27.86 -6.48 -8.89
CA LEU A 562 -27.06 -7.51 -9.56
C LEU A 562 -27.79 -8.12 -10.77
N ARG A 563 -29.13 -8.27 -10.68
CA ARG A 563 -29.97 -8.91 -11.70
C ARG A 563 -31.43 -8.44 -11.62
N VAL A 564 -32.10 -8.42 -12.75
CA VAL A 564 -33.50 -8.10 -13.04
C VAL A 564 -34.00 -9.10 -14.09
N GLU A 565 -34.77 -10.11 -13.66
CA GLU A 565 -35.25 -11.16 -14.56
C GLU A 565 -36.56 -11.75 -14.07
N ASP A 566 -37.44 -12.11 -15.01
CA ASP A 566 -38.73 -12.77 -14.73
C ASP A 566 -39.59 -12.07 -13.67
N GLY A 567 -39.60 -10.73 -13.69
CA GLY A 567 -40.35 -9.93 -12.72
C GLY A 567 -39.75 -9.93 -11.31
N MET A 568 -38.51 -10.39 -11.16
CA MET A 568 -37.75 -10.42 -9.91
C MET A 568 -36.52 -9.53 -9.99
N LEU A 569 -36.08 -9.05 -8.83
CA LEU A 569 -34.97 -8.14 -8.65
C LEU A 569 -34.02 -8.69 -7.59
N TRP A 570 -32.73 -8.81 -7.92
CA TRP A 570 -31.69 -9.21 -6.98
C TRP A 570 -30.87 -8.00 -6.56
N LEU A 571 -30.87 -7.71 -5.27
CA LEU A 571 -30.13 -6.59 -4.67
C LEU A 571 -29.11 -7.08 -3.67
N LEU A 572 -27.91 -6.53 -3.72
CA LEU A 572 -26.91 -6.66 -2.67
C LEU A 572 -27.01 -5.46 -1.72
N ALA A 573 -27.09 -5.72 -0.42
CA ALA A 573 -27.04 -4.67 0.61
C ALA A 573 -25.69 -3.93 0.60
N ALA A 574 -25.67 -2.71 1.11
CA ALA A 574 -24.56 -1.75 1.03
C ALA A 574 -23.21 -2.24 1.59
N GLU A 575 -23.20 -3.26 2.45
CA GLU A 575 -21.99 -3.88 3.01
C GLU A 575 -21.63 -5.23 2.37
N GLY A 576 -22.37 -5.66 1.35
CA GLY A 576 -22.21 -6.97 0.72
C GLY A 576 -22.53 -8.16 1.63
N SER A 577 -23.26 -7.93 2.72
CA SER A 577 -23.57 -8.94 3.73
C SER A 577 -24.83 -9.75 3.43
N THR A 578 -25.76 -9.21 2.64
CA THR A 578 -27.07 -9.82 2.40
C THR A 578 -27.48 -9.67 0.94
N LEU A 579 -27.91 -10.78 0.32
CA LEU A 579 -28.57 -10.80 -0.98
C LEU A 579 -30.09 -10.79 -0.78
N PHE A 580 -30.79 -9.93 -1.49
CA PHE A 580 -32.25 -9.87 -1.53
C PHE A 580 -32.77 -10.29 -2.89
N LYS A 581 -33.89 -11.01 -2.89
CA LYS A 581 -34.72 -11.26 -4.06
C LYS A 581 -36.09 -10.63 -3.80
N LEU A 582 -36.45 -9.67 -4.64
CA LEU A 582 -37.65 -8.86 -4.53
C LEU A 582 -38.56 -9.09 -5.73
N GLU A 583 -39.86 -9.00 -5.52
CA GLU A 583 -40.82 -8.86 -6.61
C GLU A 583 -40.69 -7.46 -7.22
N LEU A 584 -40.42 -7.37 -8.51
CA LEU A 584 -40.12 -6.12 -9.20
C LEU A 584 -41.33 -5.17 -9.25
N ALA A 585 -42.54 -5.71 -9.32
CA ALA A 585 -43.77 -4.90 -9.40
C ALA A 585 -44.15 -4.22 -8.08
N THR A 586 -43.83 -4.86 -6.94
CA THR A 586 -44.31 -4.46 -5.62
C THR A 586 -43.17 -4.01 -4.69
N GLY A 587 -41.92 -4.34 -5.01
CA GLY A 587 -40.78 -4.20 -4.09
C GLY A 587 -40.84 -5.17 -2.91
N LYS A 588 -41.79 -6.13 -2.91
CA LYS A 588 -41.99 -7.05 -1.80
C LYS A 588 -40.83 -8.03 -1.71
N LEU A 589 -40.30 -8.22 -0.50
CA LEU A 589 -39.30 -9.23 -0.20
C LEU A 589 -39.86 -10.63 -0.45
N SER A 590 -39.29 -11.31 -1.45
CA SER A 590 -39.57 -12.72 -1.73
C SER A 590 -38.64 -13.60 -0.90
N ARG A 591 -37.34 -13.29 -0.87
CA ARG A 591 -36.33 -14.06 -0.13
C ARG A 591 -35.09 -13.22 0.19
N SER A 592 -34.39 -13.57 1.26
CA SER A 592 -33.07 -13.03 1.60
C SER A 592 -32.09 -14.13 1.98
N TRP A 593 -30.81 -13.86 1.80
CA TRP A 593 -29.73 -14.77 2.18
C TRP A 593 -28.57 -14.01 2.78
N ASP A 594 -28.11 -14.46 3.94
CA ASP A 594 -26.87 -14.00 4.54
C ASP A 594 -25.68 -14.50 3.71
N LEU A 595 -24.78 -13.58 3.38
CA LEU A 595 -23.58 -13.86 2.61
C LEU A 595 -22.36 -14.07 3.51
N PRO A 596 -21.29 -14.70 2.99
CA PRO A 596 -20.05 -14.89 3.74
C PRO A 596 -19.50 -13.58 4.31
N LYS A 597 -19.23 -13.56 5.61
CA LYS A 597 -18.78 -12.36 6.32
C LYS A 597 -17.31 -12.03 6.02
N GLY A 598 -17.03 -10.77 5.72
CA GLY A 598 -15.68 -10.23 5.55
C GLY A 598 -15.72 -8.79 5.05
N ARG A 599 -14.56 -8.14 4.98
CA ARG A 599 -14.46 -6.85 4.31
C ARG A 599 -14.52 -7.11 2.80
N VAL A 600 -15.51 -6.55 2.13
CA VAL A 600 -15.60 -6.56 0.66
C VAL A 600 -14.50 -5.64 0.12
N LEU A 601 -13.61 -6.19 -0.71
CA LEU A 601 -12.46 -5.44 -1.25
C LEU A 601 -12.74 -4.81 -2.62
N ALA A 602 -13.63 -5.42 -3.40
CA ALA A 602 -14.08 -4.97 -4.71
C ALA A 602 -15.59 -5.23 -4.84
N GLY A 603 -16.27 -4.48 -5.71
CA GLY A 603 -17.68 -4.72 -6.00
C GLY A 603 -17.92 -6.15 -6.51
N PRO A 604 -19.09 -6.75 -6.23
CA PRO A 604 -19.47 -8.04 -6.79
C PRO A 604 -19.48 -7.98 -8.32
N VAL A 605 -19.00 -9.04 -8.96
CA VAL A 605 -19.05 -9.18 -10.43
C VAL A 605 -20.10 -10.21 -10.78
N ALA A 606 -21.18 -9.76 -11.42
CA ALA A 606 -22.28 -10.61 -11.81
C ALA A 606 -21.94 -11.44 -13.06
N ALA A 607 -22.39 -12.68 -13.08
CA ALA A 607 -22.25 -13.67 -14.14
C ALA A 607 -23.61 -14.31 -14.43
N GLU A 608 -23.70 -15.18 -15.44
CA GLU A 608 -24.98 -15.77 -15.83
C GLU A 608 -25.66 -16.57 -14.70
N LYS A 609 -24.88 -17.38 -13.98
CA LYS A 609 -25.40 -18.31 -12.95
C LYS A 609 -25.39 -17.74 -11.53
N GLY A 610 -24.85 -16.54 -11.32
CA GLY A 610 -24.64 -15.98 -9.99
C GLY A 610 -23.72 -14.77 -10.03
N PHE A 611 -23.02 -14.49 -8.94
CA PHE A 611 -22.01 -13.43 -8.89
C PHE A 611 -20.81 -13.88 -8.06
N PHE A 612 -19.67 -13.24 -8.34
CA PHE A 612 -18.48 -13.41 -7.54
C PHE A 612 -18.41 -12.38 -6.43
N LEU A 613 -18.00 -12.81 -5.24
CA LEU A 613 -17.83 -11.95 -4.07
C LEU A 613 -16.43 -12.15 -3.48
N ASP A 614 -15.60 -11.12 -3.60
CA ASP A 614 -14.27 -11.06 -2.99
C ASP A 614 -14.36 -10.50 -1.57
N THR A 615 -14.33 -11.40 -0.60
CA THR A 615 -14.07 -11.02 0.79
C THR A 615 -12.56 -11.01 0.98
N SER A 616 -12.03 -10.09 1.78
CA SER A 616 -10.59 -10.00 2.13
C SER A 616 -9.97 -11.26 2.76
N ARG A 617 -10.70 -12.37 2.81
CA ARG A 617 -10.31 -13.69 3.33
C ARG A 617 -10.43 -14.78 2.28
N ALA A 618 -11.37 -14.68 1.35
CA ALA A 618 -11.69 -15.71 0.38
C ALA A 618 -12.58 -15.16 -0.74
N LEU A 619 -12.41 -15.72 -1.93
CA LEU A 619 -13.29 -15.52 -3.06
C LEU A 619 -14.43 -16.55 -3.06
N TYR A 620 -15.65 -16.07 -3.25
CA TYR A 620 -16.85 -16.90 -3.35
C TYR A 620 -17.53 -16.72 -4.71
N PHE A 621 -18.18 -17.78 -5.16
CA PHE A 621 -19.24 -17.70 -6.16
C PHE A 621 -20.57 -17.96 -5.47
N ILE A 622 -21.54 -17.06 -5.64
CA ILE A 622 -22.87 -17.13 -5.03
C ILE A 622 -23.89 -17.23 -6.15
N ASP A 623 -24.65 -18.32 -6.19
CA ASP A 623 -25.72 -18.45 -7.18
C ASP A 623 -26.92 -17.54 -6.86
N TRP A 624 -27.84 -17.41 -7.81
CA TRP A 624 -29.02 -16.55 -7.66
C TRP A 624 -30.06 -17.07 -6.65
N GLU A 625 -29.85 -18.27 -6.09
CA GLU A 625 -30.61 -18.84 -5.00
C GLU A 625 -29.85 -18.78 -3.66
N GLY A 626 -28.79 -17.97 -3.60
CA GLY A 626 -28.03 -17.63 -2.40
C GLY A 626 -27.04 -18.70 -1.94
N LYS A 627 -26.81 -19.75 -2.72
CA LYS A 627 -25.85 -20.80 -2.37
C LYS A 627 -24.43 -20.28 -2.62
N ALA A 628 -23.71 -20.02 -1.53
CA ALA A 628 -22.31 -19.63 -1.58
C ALA A 628 -21.41 -20.86 -1.70
N ARG A 629 -20.46 -20.81 -2.64
CA ARG A 629 -19.35 -21.76 -2.74
C ARG A 629 -18.04 -20.99 -2.69
N GLN A 630 -17.18 -21.35 -1.74
CA GLN A 630 -15.82 -20.84 -1.72
C GLN A 630 -15.03 -21.40 -2.90
N LEU A 631 -14.36 -20.53 -3.65
CA LEU A 631 -13.48 -20.95 -4.74
C LEU A 631 -12.09 -21.22 -4.14
N GLU A 632 -11.68 -22.49 -4.13
CA GLU A 632 -10.38 -22.88 -3.57
C GLU A 632 -9.23 -22.42 -4.46
N TRP A 633 -8.37 -21.53 -3.96
CA TRP A 633 -7.10 -21.18 -4.62
C TRP A 633 -6.06 -22.28 -4.43
N LYS A 634 -6.16 -23.37 -5.20
CA LYS A 634 -5.06 -24.33 -5.33
C LYS A 634 -3.99 -23.70 -6.21
N SER A 635 -2.87 -23.35 -5.57
CA SER A 635 -1.61 -22.95 -6.20
C SER A 635 -0.98 -24.10 -6.96
#